data_AF-A0A933LQB2-F1
#
_entry.id   AF-A0A933LQB2-F1
#
_cell.length_a   1.000
_cell.length_b   1.000
_cell.length_c   1.000
_cell.angle_alpha   90.00
_cell.angle_beta   90.00
_cell.angle_gamma   90.00
#
_symmetry.space_group_name_H-M   'P 1'
#
loop_
_entity.id
_entity.type
_entity.pdbx_description
1 polymer ?
#
loop_
_entity_poly.entity_id
_entity_poly.type
_entity_poly.pdbx_seq_one_letter_code
_entity_poly.pdbx_strand_id
1 'polypeptide(L)'
;MENLRTSYGDKFLSYSPHLAKEYLQVFPVVLPILGEENMDQWTKIGLQMIGNNWRAWECALEYFRLSPTVLRQVDLIYAYKWATYGSQLAKLSPDVGVEYFRSSSFFLPKFNTSIVKSWVELGKQLISERHGSSKLAATFFRLSPPMIEEIGFSDFKEWAHLVYDIAKWGSDLALSYLEAPSEKLMKLPASLRLEILAFCRVLAQRSGKLALQYYHMSPDLFWKIPERIRVRAMELNRAICGKFPEKAVTILTLIQQTMRKISLEIHEVLLKQALKLAWLDGEVAQEFIVHLPRLVQLAPPHRLEDWFREGIAIAEKNIQAGIAFFSLESKTSLEILRKIKETVYLDDISRVLQLYTEGLSGKRVGVQLINLLPNELKGYSGQYPFTDGENIFLPPSSYELGSQAQNFMFYKLSTAHQAGYFEFGSFNTANQLGRFFKKFGKPQLAKDIYYIVEDSRIDFLLRHYYHGLRKPFQWMASFFLKKRAPIRSFPLQQAAMEYLVYLSTGLAVDPELPAVLRPITNKLRTVMSTIFSVQAEATDSLKVTEVVYNVLERIPNISLELLEKKIREGQAEALGLAEAQQALEASPKKETITSLFLEELENFKNSFPSPSLVGEEKYHSPEVLPYRGETKPELIQKLMKVREAKEKLSSKKGETFFPLSPEEL
;
A
#
# COMPACT_ATOMS: atom_id res chain seq x y z
N MET A 1 57.02 -36.77 50.23
CA MET A 1 55.58 -36.84 49.90
C MET A 1 54.74 -37.65 50.87
N GLU A 2 55.18 -38.81 51.37
CA GLU A 2 54.35 -39.65 52.28
C GLU A 2 53.98 -38.94 53.60
N ASN A 3 54.89 -38.16 54.19
CA ASN A 3 54.59 -37.35 55.39
C ASN A 3 53.49 -36.30 55.15
N LEU A 4 53.43 -35.72 53.95
CA LEU A 4 52.38 -34.76 53.57
C LEU A 4 51.03 -35.48 53.46
N ARG A 5 51.04 -36.65 52.81
CA ARG A 5 49.87 -37.51 52.62
C ARG A 5 49.28 -37.95 53.95
N THR A 6 50.07 -38.47 54.87
CA THR A 6 49.59 -38.94 56.18
C THR A 6 49.16 -37.78 57.07
N SER A 7 49.98 -36.72 57.18
CA SER A 7 49.66 -35.57 58.04
C SER A 7 48.36 -34.86 57.65
N TYR A 8 48.12 -34.63 56.35
CA TYR A 8 46.84 -34.07 55.91
C TYR A 8 45.70 -35.10 55.92
N GLY A 9 46.00 -36.39 55.72
CA GLY A 9 45.02 -37.46 55.91
C GLY A 9 44.42 -37.47 57.32
N ASP A 10 45.27 -37.36 58.34
CA ASP A 10 44.85 -37.27 59.74
C ASP A 10 44.04 -36.00 60.02
N LYS A 11 44.43 -34.87 59.41
CA LYS A 11 43.64 -33.62 59.49
C LYS A 11 42.26 -33.81 58.87
N PHE A 12 42.14 -34.40 57.68
CA PHE A 12 40.85 -34.65 57.05
C PHE A 12 40.01 -35.66 57.83
N LEU A 13 40.64 -36.62 58.53
CA LEU A 13 39.96 -37.58 59.38
C LEU A 13 39.22 -36.92 60.54
N SER A 14 39.77 -35.83 61.09
CA SER A 14 39.08 -35.04 62.13
C SER A 14 37.79 -34.36 61.65
N TYR A 15 37.58 -34.23 60.34
CA TYR A 15 36.35 -33.66 59.76
C TYR A 15 35.38 -34.75 59.27
N SER A 16 35.88 -35.74 58.53
CA SER A 16 35.05 -36.85 58.03
C SER A 16 35.92 -38.04 57.59
N PRO A 17 35.61 -39.27 58.04
CA PRO A 17 36.30 -40.48 57.57
C PRO A 17 36.20 -40.69 56.06
N HIS A 18 35.09 -40.26 55.43
CA HIS A 18 34.88 -40.37 53.99
C HIS A 18 35.81 -39.43 53.23
N LEU A 19 36.00 -38.20 53.72
CA LEU A 19 36.91 -37.22 53.12
C LEU A 19 38.37 -37.69 53.22
N ALA A 20 38.80 -38.15 54.40
CA ALA A 20 40.15 -38.66 54.62
C ALA A 20 40.45 -39.85 53.70
N LYS A 21 39.51 -40.79 53.59
CA LYS A 21 39.62 -41.94 52.70
C LYS A 21 39.76 -41.52 51.24
N GLU A 22 38.90 -40.64 50.75
CA GLU A 22 38.93 -40.16 49.37
C GLU A 22 40.28 -39.44 49.06
N TYR A 23 40.73 -38.54 49.94
CA TYR A 23 42.02 -37.87 49.81
C TYR A 23 43.18 -38.87 49.73
N LEU A 24 43.26 -39.83 50.66
CA LEU A 24 44.34 -40.82 50.70
C LEU A 24 44.36 -41.75 49.48
N GLN A 25 43.19 -42.04 48.90
CA GLN A 25 43.05 -42.84 47.68
C GLN A 25 43.44 -42.05 46.42
N VAL A 26 43.05 -40.77 46.35
CA VAL A 26 43.32 -39.91 45.19
C VAL A 26 44.75 -39.40 45.15
N PHE A 27 45.37 -39.13 46.31
CA PHE A 27 46.73 -38.58 46.42
C PHE A 27 47.76 -39.26 45.50
N PRO A 28 47.92 -40.61 45.52
CA PRO A 28 48.90 -41.27 44.64
C PRO A 28 48.53 -41.21 43.14
N VAL A 29 47.27 -40.96 42.80
CA VAL A 29 46.79 -40.86 41.42
C VAL A 29 47.13 -39.49 40.81
N VAL A 30 47.01 -38.41 41.60
CA VAL A 30 47.28 -37.04 41.13
C VAL A 30 48.75 -36.64 41.25
N LEU A 31 49.51 -37.25 42.17
CA LEU A 31 50.94 -37.01 42.36
C LEU A 31 51.77 -37.03 41.06
N PRO A 32 51.66 -38.05 40.18
CA PRO A 32 52.42 -38.06 38.93
C PRO A 32 51.94 -37.02 37.90
N ILE A 33 50.73 -36.47 38.05
CA ILE A 33 50.17 -35.46 37.13
C ILE A 33 50.57 -34.05 37.58
N LEU A 34 50.52 -33.78 38.89
CA LEU A 34 50.79 -32.48 39.47
C LEU A 34 52.29 -32.23 39.71
N GLY A 35 53.07 -33.28 39.94
CA GLY A 35 54.44 -33.17 40.46
C GLY A 35 54.48 -32.77 41.94
N GLU A 36 55.61 -33.02 42.61
CA GLU A 36 55.72 -32.78 44.07
C GLU A 36 55.50 -31.31 44.46
N GLU A 37 55.90 -30.39 43.58
CA GLU A 37 55.82 -28.93 43.79
C GLU A 37 54.38 -28.39 43.94
N ASN A 38 53.40 -29.00 43.27
CA ASN A 38 52.00 -28.52 43.26
C ASN A 38 51.09 -29.27 44.24
N MET A 39 51.57 -30.36 44.84
CA MET A 39 50.76 -31.22 45.72
C MET A 39 50.36 -30.55 47.03
N ASP A 40 51.25 -29.79 47.65
CA ASP A 40 50.90 -29.05 48.88
C ASP A 40 49.82 -28.00 48.61
N GLN A 41 49.87 -27.33 47.45
CA GLN A 41 48.85 -26.37 47.04
C GLN A 41 47.49 -27.04 46.78
N TRP A 42 47.47 -28.17 46.05
CA TRP A 42 46.26 -28.98 45.84
C TRP A 42 45.61 -29.41 47.16
N THR A 43 46.40 -29.91 48.11
CA THR A 43 45.92 -30.30 49.43
C THR A 43 45.40 -29.10 50.24
N LYS A 44 46.11 -27.97 50.22
CA LYS A 44 45.71 -26.74 50.92
C LYS A 44 44.39 -26.18 50.39
N ILE A 45 44.15 -26.22 49.08
CA ILE A 45 42.87 -25.78 48.50
C ILE A 45 41.71 -26.62 49.04
N GLY A 46 41.86 -27.94 49.11
CA GLY A 46 40.84 -28.82 49.71
C GLY A 46 40.58 -28.50 51.19
N LEU A 47 41.62 -28.20 51.97
CA LEU A 47 41.47 -27.77 53.36
C LEU A 47 40.75 -26.39 53.48
N GLN A 48 41.05 -25.45 52.57
CA GLN A 48 40.41 -24.13 52.54
C GLN A 48 38.89 -24.19 52.26
N MET A 49 38.40 -25.26 51.60
CA MET A 49 36.98 -25.45 51.31
C MET A 49 36.15 -25.79 52.54
N ILE A 50 36.74 -26.49 53.51
CA ILE A 50 36.04 -26.98 54.72
C ILE A 50 35.67 -25.81 55.64
N GLY A 51 36.56 -24.83 55.80
CA GLY A 51 36.30 -23.64 56.64
C GLY A 51 35.73 -24.00 58.02
N ASN A 52 34.73 -23.22 58.49
CA ASN A 52 34.05 -23.41 59.79
C ASN A 52 32.62 -24.00 59.65
N ASN A 53 32.23 -24.51 58.49
CA ASN A 53 30.86 -24.95 58.23
C ASN A 53 30.75 -26.49 58.36
N TRP A 54 29.79 -26.97 59.17
CA TRP A 54 29.65 -28.38 59.57
C TRP A 54 29.42 -29.38 58.41
N ARG A 55 29.03 -28.92 57.20
CA ARG A 55 28.92 -29.75 55.97
C ARG A 55 29.90 -29.41 54.86
N ALA A 56 30.76 -28.42 55.04
CA ALA A 56 31.65 -27.96 53.97
C ALA A 56 32.72 -28.99 53.54
N TRP A 57 32.93 -30.04 54.35
CA TRP A 57 33.78 -31.18 53.98
C TRP A 57 33.26 -31.95 52.76
N GLU A 58 31.95 -31.92 52.46
CA GLU A 58 31.36 -32.57 51.27
C GLU A 58 31.88 -31.95 49.97
N CYS A 59 32.11 -30.64 49.97
CA CYS A 59 32.67 -29.92 48.83
C CYS A 59 34.15 -30.28 48.59
N ALA A 60 34.94 -30.35 49.68
CA ALA A 60 36.34 -30.80 49.62
C ALA A 60 36.44 -32.27 49.13
N LEU A 61 35.46 -33.10 49.51
CA LEU A 61 35.39 -34.50 49.07
C LEU A 61 35.17 -34.59 47.56
N GLU A 62 34.21 -33.84 47.00
CA GLU A 62 33.99 -33.83 45.55
C GLU A 62 35.17 -33.22 44.79
N TYR A 63 35.82 -32.19 45.33
CA TYR A 63 37.06 -31.63 44.77
C TYR A 63 38.14 -32.70 44.62
N PHE A 64 38.42 -33.46 45.69
CA PHE A 64 39.42 -34.53 45.62
C PHE A 64 38.98 -35.63 44.66
N ARG A 65 37.74 -36.12 44.77
CA ARG A 65 37.21 -37.16 43.89
C ARG A 65 37.35 -36.83 42.40
N LEU A 66 37.06 -35.59 42.01
CA LEU A 66 37.03 -35.17 40.60
C LEU A 66 38.38 -34.64 40.09
N SER A 67 39.33 -34.36 40.98
CA SER A 67 40.67 -33.86 40.62
C SER A 67 41.40 -34.74 39.58
N PRO A 68 41.47 -36.08 39.70
CA PRO A 68 42.12 -36.92 38.68
C PRO A 68 41.52 -36.79 37.28
N THR A 69 40.21 -36.56 37.20
CA THR A 69 39.51 -36.44 35.92
C THR A 69 39.81 -35.08 35.30
N VAL A 70 39.67 -34.00 36.07
CA VAL A 70 39.90 -32.63 35.59
C VAL A 70 41.37 -32.42 35.20
N LEU A 71 42.32 -32.88 36.01
CA LEU A 71 43.75 -32.73 35.74
C LEU A 71 44.23 -33.47 34.48
N ARG A 72 43.46 -34.46 34.00
CA ARG A 72 43.73 -35.15 32.73
C ARG A 72 43.11 -34.45 31.52
N GLN A 73 42.17 -33.54 31.74
CA GLN A 73 41.39 -32.90 30.67
C GLN A 73 41.82 -31.46 30.39
N VAL A 74 42.38 -30.75 31.38
CA VAL A 74 42.78 -29.35 31.26
C VAL A 74 44.17 -29.12 31.84
N ASP A 75 44.81 -28.02 31.44
CA ASP A 75 46.11 -27.63 31.99
C ASP A 75 46.03 -27.24 33.48
N LEU A 76 47.20 -27.17 34.14
CA LEU A 76 47.31 -26.85 35.56
C LEU A 76 46.73 -25.48 35.93
N ILE A 77 46.85 -24.48 35.05
CA ILE A 77 46.35 -23.12 35.29
C ILE A 77 44.82 -23.14 35.33
N TYR A 78 44.21 -23.88 34.41
CA TYR A 78 42.76 -24.07 34.37
C TYR A 78 42.30 -24.87 35.59
N ALA A 79 42.93 -26.01 35.90
CA ALA A 79 42.58 -26.81 37.07
C ALA A 79 42.66 -25.99 38.38
N TYR A 80 43.66 -25.11 38.49
CA TYR A 80 43.76 -24.19 39.63
C TYR A 80 42.62 -23.17 39.68
N LYS A 81 42.26 -22.55 38.55
CA LYS A 81 41.08 -21.66 38.46
C LYS A 81 39.79 -22.39 38.83
N TRP A 82 39.60 -23.61 38.35
CA TRP A 82 38.47 -24.46 38.70
C TRP A 82 38.39 -24.71 40.22
N ALA A 83 39.49 -25.13 40.83
CA ALA A 83 39.57 -25.39 42.26
C ALA A 83 39.28 -24.13 43.10
N THR A 84 39.81 -22.97 42.69
CA THR A 84 39.60 -21.69 43.37
C THR A 84 38.15 -21.19 43.25
N TYR A 85 37.49 -21.37 42.09
CA TYR A 85 36.06 -21.06 41.94
C TYR A 85 35.18 -21.93 42.84
N GLY A 86 35.43 -23.24 42.88
CA GLY A 86 34.70 -24.13 43.77
C GLY A 86 34.91 -23.78 45.25
N SER A 87 36.13 -23.40 45.64
CA SER A 87 36.41 -22.90 47.00
C SER A 87 35.65 -21.62 47.34
N GLN A 88 35.57 -20.67 46.40
CA GLN A 88 34.78 -19.45 46.60
C GLN A 88 33.29 -19.75 46.76
N LEU A 89 32.74 -20.66 45.95
CA LEU A 89 31.33 -21.07 46.04
C LEU A 89 31.05 -21.85 47.34
N ALA A 90 31.95 -22.73 47.77
CA ALA A 90 31.83 -23.49 49.02
C ALA A 90 31.71 -22.58 50.25
N LYS A 91 32.45 -21.46 50.26
CA LYS A 91 32.39 -20.45 51.33
C LYS A 91 31.05 -19.74 51.39
N LEU A 92 30.35 -19.60 50.26
CA LEU A 92 28.99 -19.05 50.20
C LEU A 92 27.96 -20.10 50.60
N SER A 93 28.10 -21.32 50.06
CA SER A 93 27.24 -22.47 50.37
C SER A 93 27.92 -23.79 49.98
N PRO A 94 28.08 -24.75 50.92
CA PRO A 94 28.62 -26.07 50.63
C PRO A 94 27.91 -26.79 49.50
N ASP A 95 26.57 -26.78 49.48
CA ASP A 95 25.74 -27.48 48.50
C ASP A 95 26.01 -26.95 47.07
N VAL A 96 26.22 -25.64 46.94
CA VAL A 96 26.50 -25.00 45.64
C VAL A 96 27.92 -25.33 45.17
N GLY A 97 28.89 -25.39 46.09
CA GLY A 97 30.25 -25.84 45.77
C GLY A 97 30.28 -27.31 45.30
N VAL A 98 29.55 -28.19 45.98
CA VAL A 98 29.37 -29.60 45.60
C VAL A 98 28.79 -29.71 44.19
N GLU A 99 27.70 -29.00 43.91
CA GLU A 99 27.03 -29.08 42.61
C GLU A 99 27.87 -28.45 41.49
N TYR A 100 28.60 -27.36 41.77
CA TYR A 100 29.59 -26.80 40.85
C TYR A 100 30.64 -27.83 40.47
N PHE A 101 31.23 -28.55 41.43
CA PHE A 101 32.27 -29.53 41.14
C PHE A 101 31.74 -30.67 40.27
N ARG A 102 30.58 -31.23 40.63
CA ARG A 102 29.91 -32.27 39.84
C ARG A 102 29.63 -31.81 38.41
N SER A 103 28.97 -30.66 38.26
CA SER A 103 28.54 -30.12 36.96
C SER A 103 29.71 -29.67 36.09
N SER A 104 30.74 -29.08 36.71
CA SER A 104 31.91 -28.58 35.97
C SER A 104 32.78 -29.71 35.41
N SER A 105 32.86 -30.87 36.07
CA SER A 105 33.73 -31.98 35.63
C SER A 105 33.45 -32.50 34.22
N PHE A 106 32.21 -32.37 33.74
CA PHE A 106 31.82 -32.71 32.36
C PHE A 106 31.92 -31.52 31.39
N PHE A 107 32.01 -30.32 31.93
CA PHE A 107 31.87 -29.04 31.24
C PHE A 107 33.23 -28.42 30.88
N LEU A 108 34.24 -28.53 31.74
CA LEU A 108 35.55 -27.87 31.58
C LEU A 108 36.30 -28.16 30.26
N PRO A 109 36.30 -29.39 29.70
CA PRO A 109 37.09 -29.66 28.49
C PRO A 109 36.56 -28.94 27.24
N LYS A 110 35.27 -28.58 27.24
CA LYS A 110 34.57 -28.03 26.07
C LYS A 110 34.60 -26.50 26.01
N PHE A 111 34.96 -25.83 27.10
CA PHE A 111 34.86 -24.38 27.22
C PHE A 111 36.15 -23.77 27.75
N ASN A 112 36.40 -22.49 27.42
CA ASN A 112 37.59 -21.80 27.89
C ASN A 112 37.39 -21.18 29.29
N THR A 113 38.51 -20.78 29.92
CA THR A 113 38.51 -20.21 31.27
C THR A 113 37.64 -18.94 31.41
N SER A 114 37.42 -18.17 30.34
CA SER A 114 36.57 -16.99 30.37
C SER A 114 35.09 -17.35 30.50
N ILE A 115 34.65 -18.38 29.77
CA ILE A 115 33.27 -18.88 29.84
C ILE A 115 32.97 -19.42 31.23
N VAL A 116 33.87 -20.24 31.78
CA VAL A 116 33.72 -20.78 33.15
C VAL A 116 33.70 -19.67 34.19
N LYS A 117 34.57 -18.66 34.06
CA LYS A 117 34.55 -17.49 34.94
C LYS A 117 33.17 -16.81 34.90
N SER A 118 32.67 -16.49 33.71
CA SER A 118 31.34 -15.87 33.57
C SER A 118 30.21 -16.73 34.12
N TRP A 119 30.24 -18.04 33.91
CA TRP A 119 29.24 -18.97 34.46
C TRP A 119 29.25 -19.00 36.00
N VAL A 120 30.45 -19.03 36.61
CA VAL A 120 30.61 -18.97 38.06
C VAL A 120 30.08 -17.64 38.62
N GLU A 121 30.37 -16.51 37.97
CA GLU A 121 29.86 -15.20 38.42
C GLU A 121 28.33 -15.12 38.33
N LEU A 122 27.70 -15.68 37.30
CA LEU A 122 26.23 -15.78 37.22
C LEU A 122 25.66 -16.62 38.38
N GLY A 123 26.27 -17.76 38.68
CA GLY A 123 25.83 -18.61 39.79
C GLY A 123 26.03 -17.96 41.17
N LYS A 124 27.09 -17.16 41.34
CA LYS A 124 27.32 -16.39 42.58
C LYS A 124 26.23 -15.34 42.79
N GLN A 125 25.81 -14.63 41.75
CA GLN A 125 24.73 -13.63 41.84
C GLN A 125 23.44 -14.24 42.40
N LEU A 126 23.14 -15.49 42.07
CA LEU A 126 21.97 -16.22 42.56
C LEU A 126 22.04 -16.64 44.03
N ILE A 127 23.16 -16.39 44.72
CA ILE A 127 23.33 -16.72 46.14
C ILE A 127 23.67 -15.48 46.99
N SER A 128 24.42 -14.52 46.44
CA SER A 128 24.93 -13.37 47.19
C SER A 128 23.91 -12.25 47.35
N GLU A 129 22.84 -12.27 46.55
CA GLU A 129 21.83 -11.23 46.54
C GLU A 129 20.60 -11.56 47.40
N ARG A 130 19.85 -10.51 47.79
CA ARG A 130 18.72 -10.58 48.72
C ARG A 130 17.67 -11.64 48.38
N HIS A 131 17.50 -11.96 47.09
CA HIS A 131 16.47 -12.86 46.58
C HIS A 131 17.01 -14.22 46.11
N GLY A 132 18.31 -14.47 46.34
CA GLY A 132 18.98 -15.73 46.02
C GLY A 132 18.69 -16.84 47.04
N SER A 133 19.01 -18.08 46.67
CA SER A 133 19.04 -19.20 47.63
C SER A 133 20.03 -20.27 47.20
N SER A 134 20.60 -21.00 48.18
CA SER A 134 21.50 -22.13 47.90
C SER A 134 20.87 -23.17 46.98
N LYS A 135 19.59 -23.49 47.18
CA LYS A 135 18.85 -24.43 46.32
C LYS A 135 18.76 -23.92 44.88
N LEU A 136 18.43 -22.63 44.69
CA LEU A 136 18.33 -22.02 43.36
C LEU A 136 19.68 -22.04 42.63
N ALA A 137 20.75 -21.61 43.31
CA ALA A 137 22.09 -21.60 42.73
C ALA A 137 22.60 -23.01 42.42
N ALA A 138 22.38 -23.99 43.29
CA ALA A 138 22.73 -25.39 43.01
C ALA A 138 21.96 -25.93 41.79
N THR A 139 20.64 -25.74 41.73
CA THR A 139 19.84 -26.14 40.56
C THR A 139 20.31 -25.46 39.27
N PHE A 140 20.68 -24.17 39.33
CA PHE A 140 21.27 -23.46 38.20
C PHE A 140 22.55 -24.15 37.71
N PHE A 141 23.52 -24.44 38.60
CA PHE A 141 24.76 -25.13 38.21
C PHE A 141 24.47 -26.50 37.59
N ARG A 142 23.54 -27.26 38.16
CA ARG A 142 23.15 -28.59 37.66
C ARG A 142 22.60 -28.57 36.24
N LEU A 143 21.75 -27.59 35.92
CA LEU A 143 21.03 -27.52 34.64
C LEU A 143 21.76 -26.69 33.57
N SER A 144 22.82 -25.98 33.94
CA SER A 144 23.56 -25.12 32.99
C SER A 144 24.32 -25.88 31.89
N PRO A 145 25.07 -26.97 32.17
CA PRO A 145 25.86 -27.65 31.14
C PRO A 145 25.06 -28.09 29.90
N PRO A 146 23.95 -28.84 30.02
CA PRO A 146 23.17 -29.24 28.84
C PRO A 146 22.57 -28.02 28.11
N MET A 147 22.18 -26.97 28.83
CA MET A 147 21.66 -25.74 28.24
C MET A 147 22.72 -25.02 27.40
N ILE A 148 23.92 -24.85 27.94
CA ILE A 148 25.03 -24.18 27.23
C ILE A 148 25.40 -24.96 25.97
N GLU A 149 25.38 -26.29 26.02
CA GLU A 149 25.63 -27.15 24.85
C GLU A 149 24.54 -27.01 23.79
N GLU A 150 23.28 -26.81 24.18
CA GLU A 150 22.14 -26.72 23.27
C GLU A 150 22.03 -25.36 22.56
N ILE A 151 22.11 -24.25 23.31
CA ILE A 151 21.88 -22.90 22.76
C ILE A 151 23.14 -22.04 22.61
N GLY A 152 24.29 -22.52 23.10
CA GLY A 152 25.54 -21.77 23.13
C GLY A 152 25.60 -20.76 24.26
N PHE A 153 26.83 -20.33 24.59
CA PHE A 153 27.05 -19.50 25.79
C PHE A 153 26.47 -18.08 25.69
N SER A 154 26.32 -17.52 24.48
CA SER A 154 25.73 -16.18 24.31
C SER A 154 24.27 -16.17 24.74
N ASP A 155 23.46 -17.08 24.20
CA ASP A 155 22.03 -17.20 24.52
C ASP A 155 21.81 -17.68 25.95
N PHE A 156 22.69 -18.56 26.44
CA PHE A 156 22.67 -18.99 27.83
C PHE A 156 22.78 -17.82 28.81
N LYS A 157 23.55 -16.77 28.50
CA LYS A 157 23.64 -15.59 29.40
C LYS A 157 22.28 -14.92 29.58
N GLU A 158 21.52 -14.74 28.51
CA GLU A 158 20.17 -14.15 28.60
C GLU A 158 19.20 -15.05 29.36
N TRP A 159 19.29 -16.37 29.13
CA TRP A 159 18.54 -17.36 29.90
C TRP A 159 18.89 -17.30 31.40
N ALA A 160 20.18 -17.23 31.74
CA ALA A 160 20.66 -17.13 33.11
C ALA A 160 20.25 -15.82 33.79
N HIS A 161 20.32 -14.68 33.09
CA HIS A 161 19.87 -13.40 33.62
C HIS A 161 18.36 -13.37 33.90
N LEU A 162 17.56 -14.08 33.10
CA LEU A 162 16.12 -14.21 33.36
C LEU A 162 15.83 -14.97 34.68
N VAL A 163 16.66 -15.97 35.05
CA VAL A 163 16.56 -16.66 36.36
C VAL A 163 16.60 -15.63 37.49
N TYR A 164 17.58 -14.72 37.42
CA TYR A 164 17.79 -13.68 38.41
C TYR A 164 16.63 -12.68 38.44
N ASP A 165 16.15 -12.24 37.27
CA ASP A 165 15.04 -11.30 37.19
C ASP A 165 13.74 -11.89 37.74
N ILE A 166 13.50 -13.20 37.57
CA ILE A 166 12.36 -13.91 38.17
C ILE A 166 12.56 -14.12 39.68
N ALA A 167 13.78 -14.41 40.14
CA ALA A 167 14.08 -14.69 41.55
C ALA A 167 13.69 -13.53 42.47
N LYS A 168 13.73 -12.28 41.99
CA LYS A 168 13.22 -11.08 42.69
C LYS A 168 11.77 -11.21 43.17
N TRP A 169 10.96 -12.04 42.50
CA TRP A 169 9.56 -12.32 42.84
C TRP A 169 9.35 -13.58 43.68
N GLY A 170 10.39 -14.39 43.87
CA GLY A 170 10.36 -15.63 44.65
C GLY A 170 11.30 -16.69 44.08
N SER A 171 12.08 -17.33 44.97
CA SER A 171 13.00 -18.39 44.61
C SER A 171 12.31 -19.61 44.00
N ASP A 172 11.11 -19.97 44.48
CA ASP A 172 10.33 -21.08 43.92
C ASP A 172 9.87 -20.82 42.48
N LEU A 173 9.61 -19.55 42.15
CA LEU A 173 9.25 -19.14 40.79
C LEU A 173 10.45 -19.21 39.84
N ALA A 174 11.65 -18.86 40.33
CA ALA A 174 12.88 -19.03 39.55
C ALA A 174 13.27 -20.51 39.42
N LEU A 175 12.98 -21.34 40.42
CA LEU A 175 13.15 -22.79 40.33
C LEU A 175 12.23 -23.40 39.27
N SER A 176 10.96 -23.00 39.21
CA SER A 176 10.04 -23.51 38.17
C SER A 176 10.49 -23.13 36.76
N TYR A 177 11.07 -21.95 36.56
CA TYR A 177 11.72 -21.56 35.30
C TYR A 177 12.86 -22.51 34.91
N LEU A 178 13.77 -22.79 35.85
CA LEU A 178 14.93 -23.65 35.64
C LEU A 178 14.53 -25.10 35.37
N GLU A 179 13.56 -25.62 36.12
CA GLU A 179 13.15 -27.03 36.10
C GLU A 179 12.23 -27.37 34.91
N ALA A 180 11.65 -26.36 34.25
CA ALA A 180 10.81 -26.52 33.06
C ALA A 180 11.37 -25.73 31.85
N PRO A 181 12.56 -26.07 31.33
CA PRO A 181 13.08 -25.42 30.14
C PRO A 181 12.18 -25.68 28.92
N SER A 182 12.00 -24.66 28.08
CA SER A 182 11.14 -24.78 26.89
C SER A 182 11.93 -25.33 25.70
N GLU A 183 11.81 -26.63 25.42
CA GLU A 183 12.46 -27.27 24.26
C GLU A 183 12.12 -26.57 22.93
N LYS A 184 10.87 -26.13 22.79
CA LYS A 184 10.42 -25.40 21.59
C LYS A 184 11.10 -24.04 21.45
N LEU A 185 11.38 -23.35 22.56
CA LEU A 185 12.14 -22.09 22.54
C LEU A 185 13.60 -22.36 22.13
N MET A 186 14.21 -23.41 22.67
CA MET A 186 15.61 -23.75 22.36
C MET A 186 15.82 -24.08 20.89
N LYS A 187 14.81 -24.64 20.20
CA LYS A 187 14.86 -24.92 18.75
C LYS A 187 14.54 -23.73 17.84
N LEU A 188 14.14 -22.57 18.37
CA LEU A 188 13.92 -21.38 17.55
C LEU A 188 15.26 -20.75 17.08
N PRO A 189 15.28 -20.03 15.94
CA PRO A 189 16.47 -19.30 15.51
C PRO A 189 16.98 -18.34 16.59
N ALA A 190 18.30 -18.24 16.74
CA ALA A 190 18.95 -17.45 17.80
C ALA A 190 18.46 -15.99 17.84
N SER A 191 18.28 -15.36 16.67
CA SER A 191 17.75 -13.98 16.57
C SER A 191 16.38 -13.81 17.23
N LEU A 192 15.46 -14.77 17.04
CA LEU A 192 14.14 -14.72 17.66
C LEU A 192 14.18 -15.14 19.12
N ARG A 193 14.95 -16.18 19.45
CA ARG A 193 15.10 -16.70 20.81
C ARG A 193 15.63 -15.63 21.76
N LEU A 194 16.64 -14.87 21.34
CA LEU A 194 17.20 -13.76 22.11
C LEU A 194 16.19 -12.63 22.33
N GLU A 195 15.41 -12.26 21.32
CA GLU A 195 14.34 -11.25 21.48
C GLU A 195 13.26 -11.72 22.47
N ILE A 196 12.84 -12.99 22.40
CA ILE A 196 11.88 -13.57 23.36
C ILE A 196 12.42 -13.51 24.79
N LEU A 197 13.67 -13.95 25.01
CA LEU A 197 14.30 -13.92 26.33
C LEU A 197 14.45 -12.48 26.85
N ALA A 198 14.89 -11.55 26.00
CA ALA A 198 15.01 -10.14 26.36
C ALA A 198 13.64 -9.55 26.76
N PHE A 199 12.57 -9.90 26.05
CA PHE A 199 11.23 -9.43 26.41
C PHE A 199 10.71 -10.08 27.69
N CYS A 200 10.95 -11.38 27.92
CA CYS A 200 10.68 -12.02 29.21
C CYS A 200 11.34 -11.29 30.37
N ARG A 201 12.58 -10.80 30.21
CA ARG A 201 13.26 -9.99 31.23
C ARG A 201 12.55 -8.65 31.48
N VAL A 202 12.08 -7.98 30.43
CA VAL A 202 11.23 -6.77 30.56
C VAL A 202 9.94 -7.08 31.31
N LEU A 203 9.27 -8.20 31.02
CA LEU A 203 8.08 -8.63 31.74
C LEU A 203 8.39 -8.93 33.22
N ALA A 204 9.54 -9.57 33.48
CA ALA A 204 9.99 -9.93 34.83
C ALA A 204 10.28 -8.69 35.70
N GLN A 205 10.54 -7.52 35.12
CA GLN A 205 10.62 -6.28 35.91
C GLN A 205 9.28 -5.87 36.54
N ARG A 206 8.14 -6.28 35.95
CA ARG A 206 6.80 -6.01 36.47
C ARG A 206 6.15 -7.20 37.18
N SER A 207 6.40 -8.42 36.72
CA SER A 207 5.86 -9.64 37.31
C SER A 207 6.59 -10.88 36.81
N GLY A 208 7.20 -11.64 37.73
CA GLY A 208 7.80 -12.94 37.39
C GLY A 208 6.80 -13.95 36.82
N LYS A 209 5.52 -13.88 37.22
CA LYS A 209 4.46 -14.76 36.70
C LYS A 209 4.14 -14.47 35.23
N LEU A 210 4.07 -13.19 34.86
CA LEU A 210 3.86 -12.79 33.46
C LEU A 210 5.03 -13.22 32.57
N ALA A 211 6.26 -13.05 33.06
CA ALA A 211 7.46 -13.48 32.36
C ALA A 211 7.46 -14.99 32.08
N LEU A 212 7.15 -15.80 33.10
CA LEU A 212 7.03 -17.25 32.97
C LEU A 212 5.91 -17.66 32.02
N GLN A 213 4.73 -17.04 32.15
CA GLN A 213 3.61 -17.34 31.25
C GLN A 213 4.02 -17.09 29.79
N TYR A 214 4.65 -15.94 29.50
CA TYR A 214 5.11 -15.63 28.16
C TYR A 214 6.22 -16.58 27.68
N TYR A 215 7.18 -16.92 28.55
CA TYR A 215 8.26 -17.87 28.26
C TYR A 215 7.74 -19.24 27.80
N HIS A 216 6.70 -19.76 28.47
CA HIS A 216 6.13 -21.06 28.10
C HIS A 216 5.20 -20.98 26.89
N MET A 217 4.39 -19.92 26.75
CA MET A 217 3.36 -19.84 25.71
C MET A 217 3.85 -19.30 24.36
N SER A 218 4.80 -18.36 24.36
CA SER A 218 5.24 -17.69 23.14
C SER A 218 5.86 -18.62 22.07
N PRO A 219 6.65 -19.66 22.41
CA PRO A 219 7.25 -20.52 21.38
C PRO A 219 6.20 -21.24 20.53
N ASP A 220 5.13 -21.73 21.16
CA ASP A 220 4.01 -22.38 20.46
C ASP A 220 3.26 -21.45 19.52
N LEU A 221 3.16 -20.18 19.87
CA LEU A 221 2.55 -19.16 19.02
C LEU A 221 3.46 -18.83 17.84
N PHE A 222 4.77 -18.66 18.07
CA PHE A 222 5.74 -18.38 16.99
C PHE A 222 5.88 -19.54 16.00
N TRP A 223 5.79 -20.80 16.44
CA TRP A 223 5.78 -21.95 15.54
C TRP A 223 4.59 -21.93 14.56
N LYS A 224 3.47 -21.29 14.93
CA LYS A 224 2.29 -21.10 14.08
C LYS A 224 2.35 -19.84 13.21
N ILE A 225 3.40 -19.03 13.35
CA ILE A 225 3.66 -17.84 12.53
C ILE A 225 4.69 -18.21 11.44
N PRO A 226 4.47 -17.84 10.16
CA PRO A 226 5.44 -18.06 9.08
C PRO A 226 6.81 -17.49 9.42
N GLU A 227 7.86 -18.27 9.15
CA GLU A 227 9.24 -17.97 9.59
C GLU A 227 9.72 -16.56 9.27
N ARG A 228 9.54 -16.14 8.01
CA ARG A 228 9.95 -14.82 7.50
C ARG A 228 9.38 -13.62 8.29
N ILE A 229 8.25 -13.77 8.98
CA ILE A 229 7.62 -12.67 9.73
C ILE A 229 7.73 -12.82 11.25
N ARG A 230 8.36 -13.89 11.78
CA ARG A 230 8.41 -14.11 13.24
C ARG A 230 9.10 -12.99 14.00
N VAL A 231 10.24 -12.51 13.50
CA VAL A 231 10.98 -11.39 14.12
C VAL A 231 10.13 -10.12 14.10
N ARG A 232 9.47 -9.82 12.98
CA ARG A 232 8.56 -8.66 12.85
C ARG A 232 7.35 -8.75 13.77
N ALA A 233 6.79 -9.95 13.93
CA ALA A 233 5.70 -10.21 14.88
C ALA A 233 6.15 -10.04 16.34
N MET A 234 7.39 -10.44 16.65
CA MET A 234 8.01 -10.23 17.96
C MET A 234 8.22 -8.73 18.26
N GLU A 235 8.78 -7.98 17.30
CA GLU A 235 8.93 -6.53 17.39
C GLU A 235 7.57 -5.85 17.64
N LEU A 236 6.54 -6.26 16.90
CA LEU A 236 5.19 -5.69 17.01
C LEU A 236 4.55 -6.02 18.35
N ASN A 237 4.68 -7.26 18.83
CA ASN A 237 4.19 -7.66 20.13
C ASN A 237 4.82 -6.83 21.25
N ARG A 238 6.15 -6.66 21.21
CA ARG A 238 6.90 -5.85 22.16
C ARG A 238 6.49 -4.37 22.10
N ALA A 239 6.33 -3.81 20.91
CA ALA A 239 5.96 -2.41 20.72
C ALA A 239 4.55 -2.10 21.29
N ILE A 240 3.55 -2.93 20.98
CA ILE A 240 2.18 -2.76 21.49
C ILE A 240 2.15 -2.90 23.03
N CYS A 241 2.89 -3.85 23.57
CA CYS A 241 2.88 -4.17 24.99
C CYS A 241 3.77 -3.26 25.86
N GLY A 242 4.41 -2.22 25.30
CA GLY A 242 5.32 -1.35 26.05
C GLY A 242 4.71 -0.74 27.31
N LYS A 243 3.46 -0.23 27.23
CA LYS A 243 2.72 0.31 28.39
C LYS A 243 2.02 -0.78 29.21
N PHE A 244 1.53 -1.83 28.53
CA PHE A 244 0.65 -2.88 29.06
C PHE A 244 1.24 -4.29 28.85
N PRO A 245 2.31 -4.65 29.59
CA PRO A 245 3.01 -5.93 29.44
C PRO A 245 2.15 -7.15 29.75
N GLU A 246 1.12 -7.01 30.59
CA GLU A 246 0.15 -8.07 30.89
C GLU A 246 -0.63 -8.56 29.66
N LYS A 247 -0.71 -7.75 28.59
CA LYS A 247 -1.34 -8.12 27.32
C LYS A 247 -0.43 -8.93 26.38
N ALA A 248 0.83 -9.19 26.75
CA ALA A 248 1.85 -9.78 25.87
C ALA A 248 1.39 -11.04 25.14
N VAL A 249 0.88 -12.04 25.86
CA VAL A 249 0.40 -13.30 25.27
C VAL A 249 -0.84 -13.08 24.40
N THR A 250 -1.77 -12.23 24.86
CA THR A 250 -3.01 -11.91 24.15
C THR A 250 -2.73 -11.23 22.82
N ILE A 251 -1.83 -10.26 22.78
CA ILE A 251 -1.43 -9.57 21.55
C ILE A 251 -0.69 -10.51 20.59
N LEU A 252 0.21 -11.35 21.08
CA LEU A 252 0.89 -12.32 20.23
C LEU A 252 -0.10 -13.31 19.60
N THR A 253 -1.10 -13.74 20.39
CA THR A 253 -2.21 -14.57 19.91
C THR A 253 -3.03 -13.86 18.84
N LEU A 254 -3.36 -12.57 19.05
CA LEU A 254 -4.05 -11.74 18.06
C LEU A 254 -3.27 -11.64 16.75
N ILE A 255 -1.95 -11.36 16.81
CA ILE A 255 -1.09 -11.30 15.64
C ILE A 255 -1.12 -12.65 14.89
N GLN A 256 -0.91 -13.76 15.62
CA GLN A 256 -0.91 -15.10 15.04
C GLN A 256 -2.24 -15.44 14.34
N GLN A 257 -3.38 -15.18 15.00
CA GLN A 257 -4.71 -15.46 14.45
C GLN A 257 -5.06 -14.58 13.25
N THR A 258 -4.64 -13.31 13.27
CA THR A 258 -4.86 -12.35 12.19
C THR A 258 -4.07 -12.74 10.95
N MET A 259 -2.77 -13.03 11.11
CA MET A 259 -1.90 -13.40 9.99
C MET A 259 -2.35 -14.70 9.32
N ARG A 260 -3.00 -15.61 10.05
CA ARG A 260 -3.60 -16.83 9.49
C ARG A 260 -4.77 -16.54 8.52
N LYS A 261 -5.46 -15.41 8.67
CA LYS A 261 -6.64 -15.03 7.86
C LYS A 261 -6.28 -14.21 6.61
N ILE A 262 -5.01 -13.86 6.43
CA ILE A 262 -4.55 -12.92 5.40
C ILE A 262 -3.52 -13.61 4.51
N SER A 263 -3.50 -13.29 3.21
CA SER A 263 -2.53 -13.87 2.26
C SER A 263 -1.09 -13.54 2.65
N LEU A 264 -0.19 -14.48 2.38
CA LEU A 264 1.22 -14.36 2.72
C LEU A 264 1.85 -13.14 2.04
N GLU A 265 1.56 -12.86 0.78
CA GLU A 265 2.23 -11.81 0.00
C GLU A 265 2.21 -10.42 0.66
N ILE A 266 1.23 -10.13 1.50
CA ILE A 266 0.99 -8.80 2.06
C ILE A 266 1.37 -8.69 3.54
N HIS A 267 1.82 -9.78 4.18
CA HIS A 267 2.16 -9.80 5.61
C HIS A 267 3.21 -8.76 5.99
N GLU A 268 4.29 -8.63 5.21
CA GLU A 268 5.38 -7.69 5.54
C GLU A 268 4.94 -6.23 5.50
N VAL A 269 4.19 -5.85 4.46
CA VAL A 269 3.69 -4.48 4.30
C VAL A 269 2.76 -4.13 5.45
N LEU A 270 1.82 -5.02 5.79
CA LEU A 270 0.85 -4.79 6.85
C LEU A 270 1.51 -4.78 8.25
N LEU A 271 2.49 -5.65 8.50
CA LEU A 271 3.24 -5.64 9.77
C LEU A 271 4.10 -4.38 9.92
N LYS A 272 4.69 -3.88 8.84
CA LYS A 272 5.42 -2.60 8.85
C LYS A 272 4.49 -1.44 9.18
N GLN A 273 3.27 -1.44 8.64
CA GLN A 273 2.23 -0.46 8.97
C GLN A 273 1.78 -0.58 10.43
N ALA A 274 1.49 -1.79 10.91
CA ALA A 274 1.11 -2.03 12.30
C ALA A 274 2.21 -1.61 13.29
N LEU A 275 3.48 -1.85 12.95
CA LEU A 275 4.62 -1.37 13.73
C LEU A 275 4.66 0.15 13.80
N LYS A 276 4.44 0.84 12.68
CA LYS A 276 4.39 2.31 12.67
C LYS A 276 3.30 2.85 13.60
N LEU A 277 2.13 2.20 13.62
CA LEU A 277 1.08 2.54 14.57
C LEU A 277 1.48 2.21 16.01
N ALA A 278 2.16 1.09 16.26
CA ALA A 278 2.53 0.68 17.61
C ALA A 278 3.53 1.64 18.26
N TRP A 279 4.41 2.26 17.46
CA TRP A 279 5.28 3.33 17.93
C TRP A 279 4.55 4.64 18.23
N LEU A 280 3.38 4.87 17.62
CA LEU A 280 2.51 5.99 17.94
C LEU A 280 1.69 5.69 19.20
N ASP A 281 0.88 4.62 19.17
CA ASP A 281 0.14 4.11 20.31
C ASP A 281 -0.25 2.63 20.14
N GLY A 282 -0.11 1.86 21.22
CA GLY A 282 -0.36 0.41 21.21
C GLY A 282 -1.82 0.02 20.99
N GLU A 283 -2.79 0.81 21.45
CA GLU A 283 -4.21 0.51 21.27
C GLU A 283 -4.65 0.77 19.83
N VAL A 284 -4.16 1.84 19.21
CA VAL A 284 -4.38 2.12 17.78
C VAL A 284 -3.86 0.98 16.91
N ALA A 285 -2.64 0.50 17.19
CA ALA A 285 -2.06 -0.64 16.48
C ALA A 285 -2.83 -1.94 16.70
N GLN A 286 -3.29 -2.19 17.94
CA GLN A 286 -4.14 -3.34 18.25
C GLN A 286 -5.42 -3.31 17.41
N GLU A 287 -6.14 -2.19 17.39
CA GLU A 287 -7.39 -2.08 16.62
C GLU A 287 -7.18 -2.24 15.12
N PHE A 288 -6.10 -1.68 14.58
CA PHE A 288 -5.71 -1.93 13.19
C PHE A 288 -5.53 -3.42 12.91
N ILE A 289 -4.76 -4.15 13.74
CA ILE A 289 -4.51 -5.58 13.57
C ILE A 289 -5.82 -6.38 13.66
N VAL A 290 -6.69 -6.08 14.62
CA VAL A 290 -8.00 -6.75 14.77
C VAL A 290 -8.82 -6.65 13.47
N HIS A 291 -8.79 -5.48 12.82
CA HIS A 291 -9.63 -5.18 11.65
C HIS A 291 -8.94 -5.43 10.31
N LEU A 292 -7.65 -5.76 10.30
CA LEU A 292 -6.88 -6.07 9.08
C LEU A 292 -7.58 -7.06 8.13
N PRO A 293 -8.13 -8.21 8.58
CA PRO A 293 -8.76 -9.17 7.67
C PRO A 293 -9.98 -8.60 6.94
N ARG A 294 -10.73 -7.71 7.58
CA ARG A 294 -11.87 -7.01 6.97
C ARG A 294 -11.37 -5.91 6.03
N LEU A 295 -10.34 -5.18 6.42
CA LEU A 295 -9.77 -4.09 5.64
C LEU A 295 -9.27 -4.57 4.26
N VAL A 296 -8.55 -5.70 4.21
CA VAL A 296 -8.03 -6.26 2.95
C VAL A 296 -9.12 -6.81 2.02
N GLN A 297 -10.33 -7.06 2.53
CA GLN A 297 -11.49 -7.41 1.71
C GLN A 297 -12.19 -6.18 1.12
N LEU A 298 -12.04 -5.01 1.75
CA LEU A 298 -12.66 -3.75 1.31
C LEU A 298 -11.83 -3.06 0.24
N ALA A 299 -10.50 -3.17 0.32
CA ALA A 299 -9.59 -2.57 -0.65
C ALA A 299 -8.28 -3.34 -0.74
N PRO A 300 -7.66 -3.41 -1.93
CA PRO A 300 -6.37 -4.05 -2.09
C PRO A 300 -5.26 -3.25 -1.36
N PRO A 301 -4.24 -3.91 -0.76
CA PRO A 301 -3.26 -3.24 0.10
C PRO A 301 -2.49 -2.09 -0.53
N HIS A 302 -2.19 -2.17 -1.83
CA HIS A 302 -1.49 -1.10 -2.55
C HIS A 302 -2.34 0.19 -2.71
N ARG A 303 -3.66 0.12 -2.53
CA ARG A 303 -4.56 1.30 -2.53
C ARG A 303 -4.85 1.84 -1.14
N LEU A 304 -4.40 1.15 -0.08
CA LEU A 304 -4.65 1.55 1.30
C LEU A 304 -3.63 2.58 1.84
N GLU A 305 -2.62 2.96 1.05
CA GLU A 305 -1.56 3.86 1.52
C GLU A 305 -2.09 5.24 1.93
N ASP A 306 -2.96 5.84 1.11
CA ASP A 306 -3.56 7.14 1.44
C ASP A 306 -4.50 7.05 2.64
N TRP A 307 -5.30 5.98 2.72
CA TRP A 307 -6.16 5.70 3.88
C TRP A 307 -5.34 5.55 5.17
N PHE A 308 -4.23 4.83 5.10
CA PHE A 308 -3.34 4.61 6.23
C PHE A 308 -2.64 5.91 6.66
N ARG A 309 -2.21 6.74 5.70
CA ARG A 309 -1.60 8.06 5.97
C ARG A 309 -2.58 9.00 6.66
N GLU A 310 -3.83 9.05 6.20
CA GLU A 310 -4.88 9.85 6.83
C GLU A 310 -5.17 9.38 8.25
N GLY A 311 -5.28 8.06 8.45
CA GLY A 311 -5.49 7.47 9.78
C GLY A 311 -4.38 7.82 10.77
N ILE A 312 -3.11 7.81 10.33
CA ILE A 312 -1.98 8.26 11.16
C ILE A 312 -2.13 9.74 11.52
N ALA A 313 -2.41 10.61 10.55
CA ALA A 313 -2.53 12.05 10.80
C ALA A 313 -3.67 12.38 11.77
N ILE A 314 -4.76 11.60 11.76
CA ILE A 314 -5.85 11.68 12.74
C ILE A 314 -5.36 11.21 14.12
N ALA A 315 -4.70 10.05 14.19
CA ALA A 315 -4.22 9.46 15.43
C ALA A 315 -3.18 10.35 16.14
N GLU A 316 -2.27 10.98 15.38
CA GLU A 316 -1.27 11.92 15.91
C GLU A 316 -1.90 13.13 16.62
N LYS A 317 -3.08 13.55 16.17
CA LYS A 317 -3.83 14.66 16.79
C LYS A 317 -4.73 14.19 17.94
N ASN A 318 -5.35 13.02 17.79
CA ASN A 318 -6.27 12.46 18.76
C ASN A 318 -6.29 10.92 18.67
N ILE A 319 -5.73 10.27 19.70
CA ILE A 319 -5.63 8.80 19.79
C ILE A 319 -7.00 8.12 19.69
N GLN A 320 -8.04 8.65 20.36
CA GLN A 320 -9.39 8.06 20.32
C GLN A 320 -10.02 8.16 18.93
N ALA A 321 -9.78 9.25 18.22
CA ALA A 321 -10.20 9.38 16.82
C ALA A 321 -9.43 8.41 15.91
N GLY A 322 -8.14 8.18 16.19
CA GLY A 322 -7.31 7.17 15.53
C GLY A 322 -7.84 5.75 15.75
N ILE A 323 -8.18 5.39 16.99
CA ILE A 323 -8.81 4.12 17.36
C ILE A 323 -10.09 3.92 16.54
N ALA A 324 -11.01 4.89 16.55
CA ALA A 324 -12.25 4.83 15.76
C ALA A 324 -12.01 4.72 14.24
N PHE A 325 -10.93 5.32 13.73
CA PHE A 325 -10.56 5.25 12.32
C PHE A 325 -10.10 3.84 11.93
N PHE A 326 -9.18 3.26 12.70
CA PHE A 326 -8.59 1.94 12.44
C PHE A 326 -9.50 0.78 12.87
N SER A 327 -10.48 1.01 13.75
CA SER A 327 -11.58 0.07 14.06
C SER A 327 -12.68 0.02 12.99
N LEU A 328 -12.58 0.88 11.95
CA LEU A 328 -13.58 1.01 10.89
C LEU A 328 -14.96 1.52 11.37
N GLU A 329 -14.97 2.32 12.44
CA GLU A 329 -16.18 2.95 13.00
C GLU A 329 -16.32 4.43 12.61
N SER A 330 -15.21 5.07 12.23
CA SER A 330 -15.19 6.45 11.77
C SER A 330 -15.87 6.61 10.41
N LYS A 331 -16.77 7.60 10.30
CA LYS A 331 -17.38 8.01 9.02
C LYS A 331 -16.32 8.33 7.97
N THR A 332 -15.27 9.06 8.34
CA THR A 332 -14.16 9.41 7.45
C THR A 332 -13.45 8.17 6.91
N SER A 333 -13.17 7.18 7.77
CA SER A 333 -12.53 5.92 7.37
C SER A 333 -13.38 5.17 6.36
N LEU A 334 -14.69 5.03 6.65
CA LEU A 334 -15.63 4.34 5.79
C LEU A 334 -15.86 5.06 4.46
N GLU A 335 -15.87 6.40 4.44
CA GLU A 335 -16.00 7.19 3.22
C GLU A 335 -14.80 7.02 2.28
N ILE A 336 -13.57 7.03 2.81
CA ILE A 336 -12.36 6.79 2.02
C ILE A 336 -12.37 5.36 1.46
N LEU A 337 -12.69 4.36 2.28
CA LEU A 337 -12.75 2.96 1.82
C LEU A 337 -13.85 2.74 0.80
N ARG A 338 -15.01 3.39 0.98
CA ARG A 338 -16.10 3.36 0.00
C ARG A 338 -15.66 3.98 -1.31
N LYS A 339 -14.97 5.11 -1.28
CA LYS A 339 -14.41 5.74 -2.48
C LYS A 339 -13.44 4.80 -3.18
N ILE A 340 -12.52 4.16 -2.46
CA ILE A 340 -11.57 3.18 -3.05
C ILE A 340 -12.32 2.02 -3.70
N LYS A 341 -13.34 1.47 -3.02
CA LYS A 341 -14.15 0.35 -3.52
C LYS A 341 -14.98 0.71 -4.75
N GLU A 342 -15.54 1.91 -4.80
CA GLU A 342 -16.34 2.39 -5.93
C GLU A 342 -15.47 2.84 -7.12
N THR A 343 -14.20 3.16 -6.87
CA THR A 343 -13.26 3.59 -7.90
C THR A 343 -12.90 2.43 -8.83
N VAL A 344 -12.91 2.69 -10.13
CA VAL A 344 -12.33 1.80 -11.14
C VAL A 344 -11.02 2.42 -11.59
N TYR A 345 -9.92 1.69 -11.43
CA TYR A 345 -8.59 2.11 -11.89
C TYR A 345 -8.29 1.53 -13.27
N LEU A 346 -7.67 2.34 -14.13
CA LEU A 346 -7.43 1.92 -15.51
C LEU A 346 -6.42 0.77 -15.60
N ASP A 347 -5.40 0.77 -14.75
CA ASP A 347 -4.38 -0.30 -14.71
C ASP A 347 -5.01 -1.68 -14.51
N ASP A 348 -6.00 -1.79 -13.62
CA ASP A 348 -6.74 -3.03 -13.32
C ASP A 348 -7.56 -3.56 -14.52
N ILE A 349 -8.01 -2.67 -15.42
CA ILE A 349 -8.93 -3.02 -16.53
C ILE A 349 -8.35 -2.80 -17.93
N SER A 350 -7.14 -2.26 -18.04
CA SER A 350 -6.49 -1.85 -19.29
C SER A 350 -6.47 -2.98 -20.32
N ARG A 351 -6.09 -4.19 -19.89
CA ARG A 351 -6.06 -5.37 -20.75
C ARG A 351 -7.43 -5.79 -21.25
N VAL A 352 -8.46 -5.69 -20.40
CA VAL A 352 -9.84 -5.98 -20.77
C VAL A 352 -10.34 -4.98 -21.81
N LEU A 353 -10.05 -3.69 -21.62
CA LEU A 353 -10.40 -2.64 -22.58
C LEU A 353 -9.66 -2.79 -23.90
N GLN A 354 -8.40 -3.23 -23.88
CA GLN A 354 -7.61 -3.49 -25.10
C GLN A 354 -8.18 -4.65 -25.92
N LEU A 355 -8.61 -5.73 -25.27
CA LEU A 355 -9.31 -6.83 -25.96
C LEU A 355 -10.66 -6.35 -26.50
N TYR A 356 -11.33 -5.48 -25.76
CA TYR A 356 -12.60 -4.90 -26.18
C TYR A 356 -12.47 -3.99 -27.41
N THR A 357 -11.43 -3.15 -27.51
CA THR A 357 -11.14 -2.35 -28.71
C THR A 357 -10.75 -3.20 -29.91
N GLU A 358 -9.94 -4.24 -29.71
CA GLU A 358 -9.56 -5.17 -30.78
C GLU A 358 -10.78 -5.90 -31.35
N GLY A 359 -11.70 -6.32 -30.48
CA GLY A 359 -12.98 -6.93 -30.90
C GLY A 359 -13.92 -5.95 -31.60
N LEU A 360 -13.92 -4.66 -31.23
CA LEU A 360 -14.78 -3.63 -31.84
C LEU A 360 -14.25 -3.10 -33.17
N SER A 361 -12.94 -2.91 -33.29
CA SER A 361 -12.33 -2.20 -34.42
C SER A 361 -11.57 -3.10 -35.40
N GLY A 362 -11.41 -4.38 -35.05
CA GLY A 362 -10.55 -5.32 -35.77
C GLY A 362 -9.05 -4.97 -35.73
N LYS A 363 -8.67 -3.90 -35.03
CA LYS A 363 -7.29 -3.39 -34.94
C LYS A 363 -6.78 -3.51 -33.52
N ARG A 364 -5.49 -3.83 -33.40
CA ARG A 364 -4.80 -3.74 -32.11
C ARG A 364 -4.52 -2.28 -31.77
N VAL A 365 -5.40 -1.71 -30.95
CA VAL A 365 -5.26 -0.36 -30.40
C VAL A 365 -4.82 -0.48 -28.93
N GLY A 366 -3.71 0.14 -28.56
CA GLY A 366 -3.23 0.15 -27.18
C GLY A 366 -4.17 0.94 -26.26
N VAL A 367 -4.25 0.58 -24.99
CA VAL A 367 -4.97 1.38 -23.97
C VAL A 367 -3.97 1.88 -22.95
N GLN A 368 -3.86 3.19 -22.81
CA GLN A 368 -2.84 3.85 -22.00
C GLN A 368 -3.45 4.93 -21.08
N LEU A 369 -2.68 5.34 -20.08
CA LEU A 369 -3.05 6.45 -19.21
C LEU A 369 -2.92 7.79 -19.95
N ILE A 370 -3.88 8.69 -19.73
CA ILE A 370 -3.94 10.02 -20.35
C ILE A 370 -2.73 10.91 -20.05
N ASN A 371 -2.06 10.69 -18.92
CA ASN A 371 -0.82 11.39 -18.57
C ASN A 371 0.38 11.03 -19.46
N LEU A 372 0.30 9.90 -20.20
CA LEU A 372 1.29 9.48 -21.18
C LEU A 372 1.05 10.09 -22.58
N LEU A 373 0.04 10.94 -22.74
CA LEU A 373 -0.16 11.69 -23.98
C LEU A 373 1.13 12.40 -24.41
N PRO A 374 1.51 12.33 -25.70
CA PRO A 374 2.63 13.09 -26.24
C PRO A 374 2.49 14.59 -25.96
N ASN A 375 3.60 15.28 -25.66
CA ASN A 375 3.58 16.70 -25.30
C ASN A 375 2.95 17.58 -26.39
N GLU A 376 3.07 17.19 -27.66
CA GLU A 376 2.46 17.85 -28.80
C GLU A 376 0.92 17.82 -28.78
N LEU A 377 0.35 16.90 -28.00
CA LEU A 377 -1.08 16.70 -27.82
C LEU A 377 -1.61 17.15 -26.45
N LYS A 378 -0.74 17.57 -25.52
CA LYS A 378 -1.10 18.02 -24.15
C LYS A 378 -1.79 19.38 -24.07
N GLY A 379 -2.01 20.08 -25.19
CA GLY A 379 -2.79 21.34 -25.24
C GLY A 379 -4.30 21.16 -25.03
N TYR A 380 -4.73 19.92 -24.82
CA TYR A 380 -6.09 19.47 -24.52
C TYR A 380 -6.15 19.03 -23.05
N SER A 381 -7.31 19.10 -22.42
CA SER A 381 -7.49 19.16 -20.95
C SER A 381 -6.82 18.03 -20.16
N GLY A 382 -6.24 17.01 -20.80
CA GLY A 382 -5.43 15.96 -20.17
C GLY A 382 -6.23 15.09 -19.21
N GLN A 383 -7.54 15.33 -19.14
CA GLN A 383 -8.47 14.79 -18.18
C GLN A 383 -9.55 13.94 -18.85
N TYR A 384 -9.77 14.13 -20.16
CA TYR A 384 -10.77 13.39 -20.91
C TYR A 384 -10.15 12.34 -21.85
N PRO A 385 -10.93 11.31 -22.24
CA PRO A 385 -10.52 10.34 -23.24
C PRO A 385 -9.97 10.96 -24.52
N PHE A 386 -8.95 10.34 -25.09
CA PHE A 386 -8.32 10.79 -26.32
C PHE A 386 -7.79 9.58 -27.10
N THR A 387 -7.64 9.67 -28.42
CA THR A 387 -6.88 8.68 -29.19
C THR A 387 -5.88 9.33 -30.13
N ASP A 388 -4.69 8.76 -30.25
CA ASP A 388 -3.66 9.24 -31.20
C ASP A 388 -3.60 8.43 -32.49
N GLY A 389 -4.55 7.51 -32.71
CA GLY A 389 -4.52 6.63 -33.86
C GLY A 389 -4.08 5.20 -33.59
N GLU A 390 -3.18 5.04 -32.62
CA GLU A 390 -2.55 3.78 -32.28
C GLU A 390 -2.91 3.36 -30.86
N ASN A 391 -3.16 4.34 -29.99
CA ASN A 391 -3.51 4.18 -28.60
C ASN A 391 -4.76 4.98 -28.26
N ILE A 392 -5.56 4.45 -27.35
CA ILE A 392 -6.63 5.14 -26.64
C ILE A 392 -6.10 5.47 -25.25
N PHE A 393 -6.13 6.76 -24.93
CA PHE A 393 -5.68 7.33 -23.67
C PHE A 393 -6.89 7.62 -22.79
N LEU A 394 -6.89 7.11 -21.56
CA LEU A 394 -8.01 7.20 -20.63
C LEU A 394 -7.56 7.73 -19.26
N PRO A 395 -8.48 8.32 -18.46
CA PRO A 395 -8.16 8.79 -17.12
C PRO A 395 -7.63 7.67 -16.21
N PRO A 396 -6.75 7.96 -15.25
CA PRO A 396 -6.17 6.95 -14.36
C PRO A 396 -7.21 6.23 -13.48
N SER A 397 -8.29 6.92 -13.13
CA SER A 397 -9.37 6.38 -12.30
C SER A 397 -10.70 7.06 -12.59
N SER A 398 -11.81 6.34 -12.40
CA SER A 398 -13.18 6.88 -12.41
C SER A 398 -13.91 6.52 -11.11
N TYR A 399 -14.49 7.52 -10.43
CA TYR A 399 -15.27 7.32 -9.20
C TYR A 399 -16.57 8.14 -9.13
N GLU A 400 -16.86 9.00 -10.11
CA GLU A 400 -17.91 10.03 -10.00
C GLU A 400 -19.33 9.55 -10.36
N LEU A 401 -19.47 8.30 -10.82
CA LEU A 401 -20.73 7.80 -11.38
C LEU A 401 -21.61 7.03 -10.39
N GLY A 402 -21.20 6.96 -9.12
CA GLY A 402 -22.02 6.44 -8.01
C GLY A 402 -21.91 4.94 -7.74
N SER A 403 -21.37 4.15 -8.66
CA SER A 403 -21.05 2.73 -8.42
C SER A 403 -19.90 2.25 -9.29
N GLN A 404 -19.21 1.20 -8.84
CA GLN A 404 -18.13 0.57 -9.60
C GLN A 404 -18.58 0.13 -11.01
N ALA A 405 -19.79 -0.41 -11.15
CA ALA A 405 -20.33 -0.83 -12.44
C ALA A 405 -20.55 0.35 -13.40
N GLN A 406 -21.02 1.49 -12.89
CA GLN A 406 -21.20 2.72 -13.69
C GLN A 406 -19.85 3.35 -14.05
N ASN A 407 -18.88 3.34 -13.11
CA ASN A 407 -17.51 3.77 -13.37
C ASN A 407 -16.81 2.90 -14.44
N PHE A 408 -17.02 1.59 -14.41
CA PHE A 408 -16.51 0.70 -15.47
C PHE A 408 -17.23 0.95 -16.81
N MET A 409 -18.53 1.24 -16.78
CA MET A 409 -19.29 1.60 -17.98
C MET A 409 -18.75 2.86 -18.65
N PHE A 410 -18.28 3.86 -17.89
CA PHE A 410 -17.60 5.02 -18.45
C PHE A 410 -16.38 4.62 -19.26
N TYR A 411 -15.47 3.83 -18.69
CA TYR A 411 -14.32 3.34 -19.42
C TYR A 411 -14.69 2.59 -20.69
N LYS A 412 -15.69 1.69 -20.60
CA LYS A 412 -16.17 0.92 -21.76
C LYS A 412 -16.70 1.84 -22.86
N LEU A 413 -17.53 2.83 -22.52
CA LEU A 413 -18.12 3.75 -23.50
C LEU A 413 -17.09 4.70 -24.08
N SER A 414 -16.21 5.27 -23.24
CA SER A 414 -15.10 6.11 -23.70
C SER A 414 -14.22 5.36 -24.67
N THR A 415 -13.89 4.11 -24.35
CA THR A 415 -13.10 3.22 -25.20
C THR A 415 -13.80 2.94 -26.52
N ALA A 416 -15.10 2.59 -26.49
CA ALA A 416 -15.87 2.33 -27.71
C ALA A 416 -15.99 3.58 -28.59
N HIS A 417 -16.22 4.75 -27.98
CA HIS A 417 -16.31 6.03 -28.67
C HIS A 417 -14.99 6.38 -29.35
N GLN A 418 -13.86 6.31 -28.64
CA GLN A 418 -12.55 6.53 -29.24
C GLN A 418 -12.24 5.54 -30.36
N ALA A 419 -12.61 4.26 -30.19
CA ALA A 419 -12.45 3.26 -31.23
C ALA A 419 -13.31 3.55 -32.47
N GLY A 420 -14.49 4.16 -32.25
CA GLY A 420 -15.42 4.56 -33.29
C GLY A 420 -14.84 5.54 -34.31
N TYR A 421 -13.89 6.39 -33.90
CA TYR A 421 -13.17 7.26 -34.84
C TYR A 421 -12.41 6.46 -35.92
N PHE A 422 -11.89 5.27 -35.58
CA PHE A 422 -11.24 4.37 -36.54
C PHE A 422 -12.25 3.56 -37.33
N GLU A 423 -13.18 2.95 -36.60
CA GLU A 423 -14.15 2.00 -37.13
C GLU A 423 -15.02 2.66 -38.21
N PHE A 424 -15.43 3.90 -37.99
CA PHE A 424 -16.33 4.63 -38.88
C PHE A 424 -15.63 5.68 -39.74
N GLY A 425 -14.32 5.55 -39.95
CA GLY A 425 -13.57 6.25 -40.99
C GLY A 425 -13.36 7.75 -40.76
N SER A 426 -13.41 8.25 -39.53
CA SER A 426 -13.20 9.67 -39.20
C SER A 426 -11.84 10.20 -39.65
N PHE A 427 -10.82 9.33 -39.66
CA PHE A 427 -9.48 9.70 -40.10
C PHE A 427 -9.35 9.84 -41.62
N ASN A 428 -10.31 9.34 -42.41
CA ASN A 428 -10.27 9.45 -43.87
C ASN A 428 -10.35 10.90 -44.36
N THR A 429 -11.01 11.78 -43.60
CA THR A 429 -11.14 13.22 -43.92
C THR A 429 -10.10 14.09 -43.19
N ALA A 430 -9.29 13.51 -42.29
CA ALA A 430 -8.41 14.26 -41.39
C ALA A 430 -7.40 15.18 -42.11
N ASN A 431 -6.91 14.75 -43.27
CA ASN A 431 -6.00 15.54 -44.11
C ASN A 431 -6.62 16.83 -44.66
N GLN A 432 -7.94 16.86 -44.80
CA GLN A 432 -8.68 17.98 -45.41
C GLN A 432 -9.16 18.98 -44.34
N LEU A 433 -9.34 18.55 -43.10
CA LEU A 433 -9.85 19.35 -41.98
C LEU A 433 -9.10 20.67 -41.78
N GLY A 434 -7.76 20.66 -41.88
CA GLY A 434 -6.96 21.88 -41.74
C GLY A 434 -7.26 22.93 -42.82
N ARG A 435 -7.57 22.52 -44.05
CA ARG A 435 -8.00 23.42 -45.13
C ARG A 435 -9.47 23.79 -44.99
N PHE A 436 -10.30 22.85 -44.55
CA PHE A 436 -11.72 23.06 -44.30
C PHE A 436 -11.95 24.16 -43.25
N PHE A 437 -11.33 24.07 -42.07
CA PHE A 437 -11.52 25.06 -41.00
C PHE A 437 -11.02 26.47 -41.36
N LYS A 438 -10.04 26.59 -42.27
CA LYS A 438 -9.53 27.89 -42.74
C LYS A 438 -10.51 28.64 -43.64
N LYS A 439 -11.55 27.99 -44.15
CA LYS A 439 -12.57 28.63 -45.01
C LYS A 439 -13.55 29.50 -44.22
N PHE A 440 -13.63 29.31 -42.90
CA PHE A 440 -14.63 29.95 -42.04
C PHE A 440 -14.07 31.21 -41.36
N GLY A 441 -14.90 32.26 -41.26
CA GLY A 441 -14.52 33.52 -40.61
C GLY A 441 -14.25 33.38 -39.11
N LYS A 442 -14.88 32.41 -38.45
CA LYS A 442 -14.72 32.04 -37.03
C LYS A 442 -14.27 30.56 -36.94
N PRO A 443 -12.99 30.23 -37.14
CA PRO A 443 -12.52 28.84 -37.21
C PRO A 443 -12.80 27.99 -35.97
N GLN A 444 -12.82 28.60 -34.78
CA GLN A 444 -13.10 27.87 -33.53
C GLN A 444 -14.55 27.38 -33.48
N LEU A 445 -15.52 28.20 -33.88
CA LEU A 445 -16.92 27.82 -33.98
C LEU A 445 -17.10 26.63 -34.95
N ALA A 446 -16.45 26.68 -36.10
CA ALA A 446 -16.49 25.58 -37.09
C ALA A 446 -15.91 24.26 -36.53
N LYS A 447 -14.82 24.33 -35.75
CA LYS A 447 -14.24 23.16 -35.08
C LYS A 447 -15.19 22.57 -34.05
N ASP A 448 -15.76 23.41 -33.19
CA ASP A 448 -16.66 22.96 -32.13
C ASP A 448 -17.92 22.31 -32.70
N ILE A 449 -18.48 22.87 -33.78
CA ILE A 449 -19.58 22.25 -34.52
C ILE A 449 -19.15 20.91 -35.10
N TYR A 450 -18.00 20.85 -35.79
CA TYR A 450 -17.53 19.62 -36.42
C TYR A 450 -17.37 18.47 -35.41
N TYR A 451 -16.71 18.72 -34.29
CA TYR A 451 -16.50 17.65 -33.29
C TYR A 451 -17.82 17.17 -32.70
N ILE A 452 -18.76 18.08 -32.41
CA ILE A 452 -20.09 17.67 -31.93
C ILE A 452 -20.82 16.81 -32.97
N VAL A 453 -20.79 17.21 -34.25
CA VAL A 453 -21.43 16.49 -35.34
C VAL A 453 -20.78 15.12 -35.55
N GLU A 454 -19.45 15.07 -35.56
CA GLU A 454 -18.70 13.84 -35.78
C GLU A 454 -18.89 12.85 -34.63
N ASP A 455 -18.85 13.33 -33.39
CA ASP A 455 -19.17 12.54 -32.21
C ASP A 455 -20.61 11.99 -32.27
N SER A 456 -21.56 12.77 -32.79
CA SER A 456 -22.95 12.34 -32.96
C SER A 456 -23.06 11.16 -33.92
N ARG A 457 -22.33 11.23 -35.03
CA ARG A 457 -22.26 10.16 -36.04
C ARG A 457 -21.69 8.89 -35.43
N ILE A 458 -20.57 9.01 -34.72
CA ILE A 458 -19.90 7.89 -34.06
C ILE A 458 -20.82 7.24 -33.03
N ASP A 459 -21.42 8.01 -32.13
CA ASP A 459 -22.33 7.47 -31.12
C ASP A 459 -23.58 6.83 -31.73
N PHE A 460 -24.10 7.39 -32.83
CA PHE A 460 -25.21 6.80 -33.56
C PHE A 460 -24.82 5.44 -34.16
N LEU A 461 -23.71 5.37 -34.90
CA LEU A 461 -23.24 4.14 -35.54
C LEU A 461 -22.88 3.07 -34.50
N LEU A 462 -22.20 3.43 -33.40
CA LEU A 462 -21.93 2.52 -32.30
C LEU A 462 -23.21 1.93 -31.72
N ARG A 463 -24.22 2.76 -31.45
CA ARG A 463 -25.51 2.29 -30.94
C ARG A 463 -26.27 1.46 -31.96
N HIS A 464 -26.10 1.73 -33.26
CA HIS A 464 -26.74 0.97 -34.32
C HIS A 464 -26.15 -0.44 -34.44
N TYR A 465 -24.84 -0.54 -34.70
CA TYR A 465 -24.14 -1.80 -34.93
C TYR A 465 -23.96 -2.61 -33.64
N TYR A 466 -23.66 -1.94 -32.52
CA TYR A 466 -23.45 -2.59 -31.22
C TYR A 466 -24.64 -2.36 -30.30
N HIS A 467 -25.68 -3.18 -30.50
CA HIS A 467 -26.96 -3.11 -29.78
C HIS A 467 -26.81 -3.06 -28.25
N GLY A 468 -25.82 -3.77 -27.69
CA GLY A 468 -25.51 -3.78 -26.27
C GLY A 468 -25.06 -2.43 -25.69
N LEU A 469 -24.69 -1.46 -26.55
CA LEU A 469 -24.25 -0.12 -26.14
C LEU A 469 -25.38 0.91 -26.13
N ARG A 470 -26.57 0.59 -26.68
CA ARG A 470 -27.71 1.53 -26.76
C ARG A 470 -28.11 2.10 -25.40
N LYS A 471 -28.48 1.23 -24.45
CA LYS A 471 -28.89 1.64 -23.10
C LYS A 471 -27.74 2.28 -22.32
N PRO A 472 -26.50 1.73 -22.32
CA PRO A 472 -25.34 2.39 -21.72
C PRO A 472 -25.10 3.83 -22.23
N PHE A 473 -25.05 4.06 -23.54
CA PHE A 473 -24.88 5.41 -24.09
C PHE A 473 -26.03 6.33 -23.68
N GLN A 474 -27.28 5.86 -23.75
CA GLN A 474 -28.42 6.65 -23.32
C GLN A 474 -28.32 7.06 -21.85
N TRP A 475 -27.96 6.12 -20.97
CA TRP A 475 -27.78 6.40 -19.55
C TRP A 475 -26.64 7.40 -19.30
N MET A 476 -25.48 7.18 -19.93
CA MET A 476 -24.28 8.01 -19.76
C MET A 476 -24.49 9.44 -20.25
N ALA A 477 -25.05 9.60 -21.46
CA ALA A 477 -25.41 10.90 -21.99
C ALA A 477 -26.43 11.62 -21.08
N SER A 478 -27.50 10.93 -20.65
CA SER A 478 -28.47 11.53 -19.72
C SER A 478 -27.85 11.95 -18.39
N PHE A 479 -26.90 11.18 -17.87
CA PHE A 479 -26.21 11.48 -16.61
C PHE A 479 -25.40 12.78 -16.72
N PHE A 480 -24.60 12.94 -17.79
CA PHE A 480 -23.79 14.13 -17.96
C PHE A 480 -24.62 15.35 -18.36
N LEU A 481 -25.63 15.22 -19.22
CA LEU A 481 -26.52 16.33 -19.59
C LEU A 481 -27.21 16.96 -18.36
N LYS A 482 -27.62 16.15 -17.38
CA LYS A 482 -28.24 16.64 -16.13
C LYS A 482 -27.32 17.50 -15.25
N LYS A 483 -25.99 17.37 -15.40
CA LYS A 483 -25.01 18.15 -14.62
C LYS A 483 -24.66 19.49 -15.27
N ARG A 484 -25.10 19.72 -16.51
CA ARG A 484 -24.75 20.92 -17.28
C ARG A 484 -25.60 22.10 -16.88
N ALA A 485 -25.08 23.30 -17.11
CA ALA A 485 -25.85 24.51 -16.89
C ALA A 485 -27.09 24.56 -17.81
N PRO A 486 -28.22 25.11 -17.35
CA PRO A 486 -29.43 25.24 -18.18
C PRO A 486 -29.16 26.07 -19.44
N ILE A 487 -29.77 25.72 -20.58
CA ILE A 487 -29.57 26.44 -21.85
C ILE A 487 -29.83 27.95 -21.73
N ARG A 488 -30.78 28.35 -20.88
CA ARG A 488 -31.13 29.76 -20.65
C ARG A 488 -30.01 30.57 -19.98
N SER A 489 -29.03 29.94 -19.32
CA SER A 489 -27.92 30.65 -18.68
C SER A 489 -26.83 31.09 -19.66
N PHE A 490 -26.91 30.66 -20.92
CA PHE A 490 -25.93 31.01 -21.94
C PHE A 490 -26.42 32.14 -22.84
N PRO A 491 -25.51 32.98 -23.37
CA PRO A 491 -25.83 33.89 -24.47
C PRO A 491 -26.30 33.13 -25.71
N LEU A 492 -27.07 33.77 -26.58
CA LEU A 492 -27.87 33.14 -27.64
C LEU A 492 -27.07 32.16 -28.53
N GLN A 493 -25.89 32.54 -29.03
CA GLN A 493 -25.07 31.66 -29.87
C GLN A 493 -24.53 30.46 -29.08
N GLN A 494 -24.08 30.66 -27.85
CA GLN A 494 -23.65 29.57 -26.95
C GLN A 494 -24.83 28.67 -26.53
N ALA A 495 -26.02 29.22 -26.33
CA ALA A 495 -27.23 28.48 -26.02
C ALA A 495 -27.64 27.56 -27.20
N ALA A 496 -27.50 28.04 -28.44
CA ALA A 496 -27.70 27.22 -29.63
C ALA A 496 -26.64 26.11 -29.77
N MET A 497 -25.38 26.40 -29.44
CA MET A 497 -24.31 25.38 -29.36
C MET A 497 -24.58 24.35 -28.27
N GLU A 498 -25.04 24.76 -27.09
CA GLU A 498 -25.39 23.84 -26.01
C GLU A 498 -26.55 22.94 -26.44
N TYR A 499 -27.59 23.50 -27.08
CA TYR A 499 -28.65 22.69 -27.68
C TYR A 499 -28.14 21.71 -28.73
N LEU A 500 -27.16 22.09 -29.54
CA LEU A 500 -26.50 21.17 -30.48
C LEU A 500 -25.86 19.99 -29.74
N VAL A 501 -25.27 20.21 -28.55
CA VAL A 501 -24.76 19.10 -27.72
C VAL A 501 -25.90 18.20 -27.23
N TYR A 502 -27.05 18.74 -26.82
CA TYR A 502 -28.22 17.91 -26.48
C TYR A 502 -28.66 17.05 -27.67
N LEU A 503 -28.84 17.67 -28.85
CA LEU A 503 -29.19 16.96 -30.09
C LEU A 503 -28.16 15.88 -30.46
N SER A 504 -26.88 16.16 -30.23
CA SER A 504 -25.76 15.26 -30.58
C SER A 504 -25.85 13.88 -29.92
N THR A 505 -26.58 13.78 -28.80
CA THR A 505 -26.78 12.50 -28.10
C THR A 505 -27.78 11.59 -28.80
N GLY A 506 -28.58 12.14 -29.73
CA GLY A 506 -29.68 11.43 -30.40
C GLY A 506 -30.73 10.89 -29.41
N LEU A 507 -30.81 11.47 -28.21
CA LEU A 507 -31.83 11.13 -27.22
C LEU A 507 -33.04 12.04 -27.38
N ALA A 508 -34.22 11.52 -27.07
CA ALA A 508 -35.44 12.32 -26.92
C ALA A 508 -35.42 13.10 -25.58
N VAL A 509 -34.35 13.86 -25.34
CA VAL A 509 -34.25 14.80 -24.23
C VAL A 509 -34.56 16.17 -24.83
N ASP A 510 -35.74 16.70 -24.51
CA ASP A 510 -36.10 18.06 -24.91
C ASP A 510 -35.84 18.98 -23.72
N PRO A 511 -34.73 19.73 -23.71
CA PRO A 511 -34.46 20.70 -22.66
C PRO A 511 -35.53 21.81 -22.69
N GLU A 512 -35.71 22.51 -21.57
CA GLU A 512 -36.53 23.73 -21.59
C GLU A 512 -35.89 24.77 -22.50
N LEU A 513 -36.55 25.04 -23.63
CA LEU A 513 -36.06 25.95 -24.66
C LEU A 513 -36.78 27.31 -24.59
N PRO A 514 -36.03 28.42 -24.45
CA PRO A 514 -36.52 29.76 -24.72
C PRO A 514 -37.20 29.85 -26.09
N ALA A 515 -38.32 30.59 -26.17
CA ALA A 515 -39.10 30.72 -27.42
C ALA A 515 -38.25 31.24 -28.59
N VAL A 516 -37.35 32.18 -28.31
CA VAL A 516 -36.41 32.78 -29.29
C VAL A 516 -35.52 31.74 -29.98
N LEU A 517 -35.20 30.63 -29.30
CA LEU A 517 -34.35 29.59 -29.86
C LEU A 517 -35.10 28.62 -30.78
N ARG A 518 -36.44 28.55 -30.73
CA ARG A 518 -37.22 27.52 -31.45
C ARG A 518 -36.97 27.45 -32.96
N PRO A 519 -36.91 28.58 -33.72
CA PRO A 519 -36.62 28.52 -35.15
C PRO A 519 -35.24 27.93 -35.43
N ILE A 520 -34.24 28.35 -34.65
CA ILE A 520 -32.85 27.88 -34.73
C ILE A 520 -32.78 26.39 -34.42
N THR A 521 -33.37 25.96 -33.31
CA THR A 521 -33.32 24.57 -32.84
C THR A 521 -34.04 23.61 -33.79
N ASN A 522 -35.17 24.01 -34.38
CA ASN A 522 -35.84 23.24 -35.42
C ASN A 522 -34.95 23.04 -36.66
N LYS A 523 -34.24 24.09 -37.09
CA LYS A 523 -33.29 23.99 -38.21
C LYS A 523 -32.14 23.05 -37.87
N LEU A 524 -31.52 23.21 -36.70
CA LEU A 524 -30.44 22.33 -36.24
C LEU A 524 -30.89 20.87 -36.18
N ARG A 525 -32.10 20.60 -35.67
CA ARG A 525 -32.66 19.24 -35.60
C ARG A 525 -32.81 18.61 -36.99
N THR A 526 -33.34 19.36 -37.96
CA THR A 526 -33.49 18.90 -39.33
C THR A 526 -32.14 18.59 -39.98
N VAL A 527 -31.15 19.48 -39.83
CA VAL A 527 -29.82 19.28 -40.42
C VAL A 527 -29.10 18.11 -39.75
N MET A 528 -29.13 18.01 -38.41
CA MET A 528 -28.52 16.90 -37.67
C MET A 528 -29.13 15.54 -37.98
N SER A 529 -30.40 15.48 -38.40
CA SER A 529 -31.05 14.21 -38.78
C SER A 529 -30.31 13.46 -39.89
N THR A 530 -29.59 14.18 -40.76
CA THR A 530 -28.81 13.60 -41.85
C THR A 530 -27.62 12.75 -41.37
N ILE A 531 -27.06 13.07 -40.20
CA ILE A 531 -25.93 12.33 -39.61
C ILE A 531 -26.39 11.07 -38.86
N PHE A 532 -27.68 10.99 -38.51
CA PHE A 532 -28.30 9.83 -37.86
C PHE A 532 -28.76 8.80 -38.90
N SER A 533 -27.85 8.43 -39.81
CA SER A 533 -28.04 7.43 -40.85
C SER A 533 -26.95 6.37 -40.77
N VAL A 534 -27.29 5.11 -41.05
CA VAL A 534 -26.33 3.99 -41.03
C VAL A 534 -25.30 4.07 -42.17
N GLN A 535 -25.59 4.90 -43.17
CA GLN A 535 -24.75 5.18 -44.33
C GLN A 535 -23.95 6.48 -44.17
N ALA A 536 -24.07 7.19 -43.03
CA ALA A 536 -23.41 8.48 -42.84
C ALA A 536 -21.88 8.31 -42.74
N GLU A 537 -21.16 9.01 -43.60
CA GLU A 537 -19.70 9.01 -43.64
C GLU A 537 -19.10 10.26 -42.97
N ALA A 538 -17.79 10.24 -42.69
CA ALA A 538 -17.08 11.39 -42.13
C ALA A 538 -17.17 12.65 -43.03
N THR A 539 -17.40 12.49 -44.33
CA THR A 539 -17.67 13.61 -45.26
C THR A 539 -19.02 14.26 -45.04
N ASP A 540 -20.02 13.52 -44.56
CA ASP A 540 -21.33 14.08 -44.25
C ASP A 540 -21.25 14.96 -43.00
N SER A 541 -20.38 14.63 -42.05
CA SER A 541 -20.07 15.50 -40.90
C SER A 541 -19.53 16.86 -41.35
N LEU A 542 -18.71 16.92 -42.41
CA LEU A 542 -18.24 18.18 -42.99
C LEU A 542 -19.37 19.00 -43.60
N LYS A 543 -20.26 18.36 -44.38
CA LYS A 543 -21.41 19.03 -45.01
C LYS A 543 -22.37 19.59 -43.96
N VAL A 544 -22.69 18.78 -42.95
CA VAL A 544 -23.53 19.20 -41.81
C VAL A 544 -22.88 20.35 -41.05
N THR A 545 -21.57 20.29 -40.83
CA THR A 545 -20.82 21.37 -40.18
C THR A 545 -20.95 22.68 -40.93
N GLU A 546 -20.80 22.67 -42.27
CA GLU A 546 -20.92 23.88 -43.09
C GLU A 546 -22.33 24.49 -42.99
N VAL A 547 -23.38 23.67 -43.05
CA VAL A 547 -24.76 24.13 -42.92
C VAL A 547 -25.04 24.69 -41.51
N VAL A 548 -24.62 23.97 -40.46
CA VAL A 548 -24.79 24.42 -39.06
C VAL A 548 -23.98 25.69 -38.79
N TYR A 549 -22.76 25.80 -39.31
CA TYR A 549 -21.95 27.01 -39.18
C TYR A 549 -22.62 28.22 -39.81
N ASN A 550 -23.17 28.08 -41.02
CA ASN A 550 -23.88 29.17 -41.70
C ASN A 550 -25.12 29.64 -40.93
N VAL A 551 -25.75 28.75 -40.15
CA VAL A 551 -26.83 29.12 -39.22
C VAL A 551 -26.26 29.86 -38.02
N LEU A 552 -25.25 29.30 -37.35
CA LEU A 552 -24.76 29.80 -36.05
C LEU A 552 -23.89 31.06 -36.15
N GLU A 553 -23.13 31.26 -37.23
CA GLU A 553 -22.28 32.45 -37.42
C GLU A 553 -23.10 33.74 -37.45
N ARG A 554 -24.34 33.66 -37.97
CA ARG A 554 -25.27 34.78 -38.12
C ARG A 554 -25.99 35.15 -36.82
N ILE A 555 -25.88 34.31 -35.79
CA ILE A 555 -26.53 34.51 -34.50
C ILE A 555 -25.62 35.37 -33.61
N PRO A 556 -26.09 36.52 -33.09
CA PRO A 556 -25.31 37.32 -32.16
C PRO A 556 -25.17 36.61 -30.81
N ASN A 557 -24.03 36.74 -30.15
CA ASN A 557 -23.80 36.11 -28.86
C ASN A 557 -24.20 37.01 -27.68
N ILE A 558 -25.49 37.33 -27.57
CA ILE A 558 -26.04 38.24 -26.55
C ILE A 558 -26.82 37.44 -25.49
N SER A 559 -26.75 37.84 -24.22
CA SER A 559 -27.59 37.29 -23.15
C SER A 559 -29.07 37.25 -23.55
N LEU A 560 -29.71 36.09 -23.32
CA LEU A 560 -31.13 35.87 -23.64
C LEU A 560 -32.06 36.86 -22.92
N GLU A 561 -31.70 37.31 -21.71
CA GLU A 561 -32.47 38.29 -20.95
C GLU A 561 -32.43 39.68 -21.63
N LEU A 562 -31.24 40.10 -22.06
CA LEU A 562 -31.07 41.35 -22.80
C LEU A 562 -31.79 41.29 -24.15
N LEU A 563 -31.76 40.13 -24.80
CA LEU A 563 -32.45 39.89 -26.06
C LEU A 563 -33.97 39.99 -25.90
N GLU A 564 -34.55 39.28 -24.92
CA GLU A 564 -35.98 39.35 -24.60
C GLU A 564 -36.40 40.80 -24.27
N LYS A 565 -35.56 41.55 -23.55
CA LYS A 565 -35.80 42.98 -23.28
C LYS A 565 -35.82 43.81 -24.56
N LYS A 566 -34.82 43.68 -25.44
CA LYS A 566 -34.75 44.42 -26.71
C LYS A 566 -35.93 44.08 -27.64
N ILE A 567 -36.38 42.82 -27.65
CA ILE A 567 -37.57 42.40 -28.40
C ILE A 567 -38.83 43.09 -27.85
N ARG A 568 -39.03 43.13 -26.52
CA ARG A 568 -40.17 43.83 -25.90
C ARG A 568 -40.15 45.34 -26.14
N GLU A 569 -38.97 45.93 -26.29
CA GLU A 569 -38.77 47.35 -26.60
C GLU A 569 -38.94 47.67 -28.11
N GLY A 570 -39.36 46.70 -28.93
CA GLY A 570 -39.65 46.90 -30.35
C GLY A 570 -38.41 46.98 -31.25
N GLN A 571 -37.23 46.56 -30.76
CA GLN A 571 -35.96 46.63 -31.52
C GLN A 571 -35.69 45.38 -32.39
N ALA A 572 -36.67 44.49 -32.56
CA ALA A 572 -36.46 43.19 -33.18
C ALA A 572 -36.28 43.23 -34.71
N GLU A 573 -36.86 44.20 -35.42
CA GLU A 573 -36.58 44.45 -36.85
C GLU A 573 -35.13 44.91 -37.08
N ALA A 574 -34.62 45.81 -36.21
CA ALA A 574 -33.23 46.29 -36.25
C ALA A 574 -32.20 45.20 -35.92
N LEU A 575 -32.64 44.10 -35.32
CA LEU A 575 -31.84 42.94 -34.98
C LEU A 575 -31.96 41.79 -35.99
N GLY A 576 -32.78 41.92 -37.05
CA GLY A 576 -33.03 40.85 -38.02
C GLY A 576 -33.84 39.66 -37.47
N LEU A 577 -34.52 39.85 -36.34
CA LEU A 577 -35.16 38.77 -35.54
C LEU A 577 -36.67 38.65 -35.78
N ALA A 578 -37.17 39.05 -36.96
CA ALA A 578 -38.60 39.04 -37.29
C ALA A 578 -39.26 37.66 -37.05
N GLU A 579 -38.57 36.56 -37.36
CA GLU A 579 -39.04 35.19 -37.09
C GLU A 579 -39.08 34.84 -35.60
N ALA A 580 -38.11 35.32 -34.80
CA ALA A 580 -38.10 35.11 -33.36
C ALA A 580 -39.19 35.94 -32.66
N GLN A 581 -39.48 37.13 -33.17
CA GLN A 581 -40.60 37.96 -32.73
C GLN A 581 -41.93 37.30 -33.08
N GLN A 582 -42.12 36.83 -34.32
CA GLN A 582 -43.28 36.01 -34.70
C GLN A 582 -43.42 34.76 -33.83
N ALA A 583 -42.32 34.08 -33.47
CA ALA A 583 -42.36 32.90 -32.60
C ALA A 583 -42.70 33.20 -31.13
N LEU A 584 -42.43 34.42 -30.66
CA LEU A 584 -42.84 34.92 -29.34
C LEU A 584 -44.31 35.37 -29.32
N GLU A 585 -44.78 35.95 -30.42
CA GLU A 585 -46.16 36.42 -30.61
C GLU A 585 -47.12 35.27 -30.99
N ALA A 586 -46.62 34.21 -31.62
CA ALA A 586 -47.38 33.00 -31.96
C ALA A 586 -47.59 32.11 -30.73
N SER A 587 -48.81 32.15 -30.18
CA SER A 587 -49.30 31.18 -29.18
C SER A 587 -49.17 29.74 -29.71
N PRO A 588 -48.94 28.71 -28.85
CA PRO A 588 -48.59 27.37 -29.31
C PRO A 588 -49.83 26.66 -29.87
N LYS A 589 -50.05 26.78 -31.18
CA LYS A 589 -50.92 25.85 -31.90
C LYS A 589 -50.09 24.91 -32.75
N LYS A 590 -50.42 23.64 -32.56
CA LYS A 590 -49.95 22.48 -33.29
C LYS A 590 -50.05 22.68 -34.81
N GLU A 591 -49.05 22.10 -35.46
CA GLU A 591 -49.09 21.41 -36.75
C GLU A 591 -48.59 22.11 -38.03
N THR A 592 -47.81 21.29 -38.73
CA THR A 592 -47.53 21.23 -40.18
C THR A 592 -46.38 22.09 -40.70
N ILE A 593 -45.22 21.47 -40.85
CA ILE A 593 -44.16 21.94 -41.75
C ILE A 593 -43.99 20.88 -42.83
N THR A 594 -44.55 21.11 -44.01
CA THR A 594 -44.03 20.52 -45.23
C THR A 594 -44.13 21.55 -46.36
N SER A 595 -43.04 21.64 -47.12
CA SER A 595 -42.85 22.39 -48.37
C SER A 595 -43.06 23.91 -48.29
N LEU A 596 -41.98 24.65 -48.07
CA LEU A 596 -41.71 26.00 -48.62
C LEU A 596 -40.23 26.45 -48.39
N PHE A 597 -39.29 25.51 -48.23
CA PHE A 597 -38.02 25.77 -47.50
C PHE A 597 -36.75 25.97 -48.36
N LEU A 598 -36.88 26.28 -49.65
CA LEU A 598 -35.72 26.53 -50.53
C LEU A 598 -35.65 27.96 -51.10
N GLU A 599 -36.77 28.70 -51.18
CA GLU A 599 -36.76 30.13 -51.59
C GLU A 599 -36.47 31.08 -50.43
N GLU A 600 -36.77 30.71 -49.17
CA GLU A 600 -36.53 31.55 -47.98
C GLU A 600 -35.04 31.69 -47.61
N LEU A 601 -34.17 30.82 -48.14
CA LEU A 601 -32.72 30.87 -47.90
C LEU A 601 -32.02 32.05 -48.60
N GLU A 602 -32.60 32.61 -49.67
CA GLU A 602 -32.04 33.78 -50.35
C GLU A 602 -32.48 35.09 -49.71
N ASN A 603 -33.72 35.19 -49.21
CA ASN A 603 -34.18 36.37 -48.48
C ASN A 603 -33.51 36.51 -47.10
N PHE A 604 -33.08 35.40 -46.48
CA PHE A 604 -32.31 35.39 -45.23
C PHE A 604 -30.84 35.83 -45.38
N LYS A 605 -30.32 35.98 -46.63
CA LYS A 605 -28.95 36.49 -46.88
C LYS A 605 -28.83 38.00 -46.65
N ASN A 606 -29.95 38.75 -46.66
CA ASN A 606 -29.94 40.22 -46.73
C ASN A 606 -30.27 40.93 -45.39
N SER A 607 -30.62 40.21 -44.33
CA SER A 607 -31.19 40.82 -43.10
C SER A 607 -30.20 41.08 -41.96
N PHE A 608 -28.92 40.69 -42.10
CA PHE A 608 -27.94 40.82 -41.02
C PHE A 608 -26.60 41.38 -41.52
N PRO A 609 -26.33 42.67 -41.32
CA PRO A 609 -24.97 43.20 -41.39
C PRO A 609 -24.23 42.97 -40.06
N SER A 610 -22.94 42.63 -40.12
CA SER A 610 -22.00 42.78 -38.99
C SER A 610 -21.32 44.15 -39.08
N PRO A 611 -20.87 44.83 -37.99
CA PRO A 611 -20.54 44.24 -36.68
C PRO A 611 -21.05 44.97 -35.43
N SER A 612 -21.03 44.22 -34.32
CA SER A 612 -21.08 44.65 -32.91
C SER A 612 -22.38 45.33 -32.46
N LEU A 613 -23.40 44.50 -32.24
CA LEU A 613 -24.53 44.88 -31.40
C LEU A 613 -24.03 45.19 -29.98
N VAL A 614 -24.48 46.31 -29.42
CA VAL A 614 -24.17 46.67 -28.02
C VAL A 614 -24.62 45.54 -27.09
N GLY A 615 -23.67 44.94 -26.38
CA GLY A 615 -23.89 43.81 -25.46
C GLY A 615 -23.53 42.42 -26.00
N GLU A 616 -22.84 42.31 -27.15
CA GLU A 616 -22.33 41.02 -27.65
C GLU A 616 -21.16 40.50 -26.79
N GLU A 617 -21.31 39.28 -26.27
CA GLU A 617 -20.32 38.61 -25.44
C GLU A 617 -19.36 37.76 -26.28
N LYS A 618 -18.14 37.53 -25.78
CA LYS A 618 -17.16 36.68 -26.47
C LYS A 618 -17.65 35.24 -26.56
N TYR A 619 -17.46 34.60 -27.71
CA TYR A 619 -17.74 33.17 -27.88
C TYR A 619 -16.81 32.32 -27.00
N HIS A 620 -17.40 31.33 -26.33
CA HIS A 620 -16.72 30.29 -25.58
C HIS A 620 -17.18 28.92 -26.08
N SER A 621 -16.23 28.01 -26.29
CA SER A 621 -16.51 26.65 -26.72
C SER A 621 -17.39 25.94 -25.68
N PRO A 622 -18.36 25.11 -26.11
CA PRO A 622 -19.17 24.33 -25.18
C PRO A 622 -18.29 23.32 -24.43
N GLU A 623 -18.73 22.94 -23.24
CA GLU A 623 -18.12 21.83 -22.53
C GLU A 623 -18.22 20.55 -23.40
N VAL A 624 -17.23 19.66 -23.31
CA VAL A 624 -17.29 18.35 -23.98
C VAL A 624 -18.04 17.35 -23.11
N LEU A 625 -18.66 16.33 -23.72
CA LEU A 625 -19.19 15.22 -22.93
C LEU A 625 -18.02 14.35 -22.45
N PRO A 626 -17.85 14.13 -21.13
CA PRO A 626 -16.63 13.49 -20.61
C PRO A 626 -16.29 12.12 -21.18
N TYR A 627 -17.30 11.33 -21.59
CA TYR A 627 -17.04 10.02 -22.21
C TYR A 627 -16.59 10.10 -23.67
N ARG A 628 -16.89 11.20 -24.38
CA ARG A 628 -16.46 11.43 -25.77
C ARG A 628 -15.06 12.04 -25.85
N GLY A 629 -14.73 12.87 -24.87
CA GLY A 629 -13.43 13.50 -24.72
C GLY A 629 -13.09 14.52 -25.81
N GLU A 630 -11.81 14.61 -26.17
CA GLU A 630 -11.26 15.76 -26.93
C GLU A 630 -10.46 15.36 -28.17
N THR A 631 -10.75 14.22 -28.78
CA THR A 631 -10.02 13.72 -29.95
C THR A 631 -10.13 14.66 -31.14
N LYS A 632 -8.99 14.96 -31.78
CA LYS A 632 -8.87 15.88 -32.93
C LYS A 632 -8.18 15.21 -34.11
N PRO A 633 -8.93 14.60 -35.05
CA PRO A 633 -8.36 13.81 -36.14
C PRO A 633 -7.29 14.53 -36.97
N GLU A 634 -7.42 15.85 -37.18
CA GLU A 634 -6.48 16.61 -38.00
C GLU A 634 -5.11 16.82 -37.36
N LEU A 635 -5.05 16.85 -36.02
CA LEU A 635 -3.78 16.98 -35.30
C LEU A 635 -3.05 15.65 -35.27
N ILE A 636 -3.80 14.57 -35.08
CA ILE A 636 -3.30 13.20 -35.10
C ILE A 636 -2.66 12.88 -36.45
N GLN A 637 -3.37 13.17 -37.54
CA GLN A 637 -2.85 12.92 -38.89
C GLN A 637 -1.58 13.72 -39.21
N LYS A 638 -1.49 14.96 -38.72
CA LYS A 638 -0.26 15.77 -38.86
C LYS A 638 0.90 15.13 -38.08
N LEU A 639 0.65 14.67 -36.86
CA LEU A 639 1.66 14.02 -36.03
C LEU A 639 2.15 12.71 -36.63
N MET A 640 1.25 11.87 -37.16
CA MET A 640 1.64 10.65 -37.86
C MET A 640 2.57 10.95 -39.03
N LYS A 641 2.24 11.95 -39.87
CA LYS A 641 3.11 12.36 -40.99
C LYS A 641 4.47 12.86 -40.51
N VAL A 642 4.52 13.59 -39.40
CA VAL A 642 5.79 14.06 -38.80
C VAL A 642 6.60 12.88 -38.26
N ARG A 643 5.97 11.90 -37.60
CA ARG A 643 6.62 10.67 -37.11
C ARG A 643 7.17 9.85 -38.28
N GLU A 644 6.36 9.56 -39.29
CA GLU A 644 6.78 8.87 -40.51
C GLU A 644 7.95 9.59 -41.21
N ALA A 645 7.91 10.92 -41.29
CA ALA A 645 9.00 11.71 -41.85
C ALA A 645 10.28 11.60 -41.01
N LYS A 646 10.17 11.64 -39.67
CA LYS A 646 11.30 11.45 -38.75
C LYS A 646 11.88 10.04 -38.83
N GLU A 647 11.05 9.01 -38.95
CA GLU A 647 11.47 7.61 -39.13
C GLU A 647 12.11 7.37 -40.49
N LYS A 648 11.59 8.00 -41.54
CA LYS A 648 12.23 8.02 -42.87
C LYS A 648 13.56 8.77 -42.85
N LEU A 649 13.68 9.84 -42.05
CA LEU A 649 14.96 10.56 -41.85
C LEU A 649 15.96 9.76 -41.01
N SER A 650 15.51 9.03 -39.98
CA SER A 650 16.39 8.22 -39.14
C SER A 650 16.85 6.94 -39.86
N SER A 651 15.99 6.34 -40.68
CA SER A 651 16.37 5.21 -41.56
C SER A 651 17.28 5.64 -42.72
N LYS A 652 17.15 6.87 -43.24
CA LYS A 652 18.07 7.43 -44.25
C LYS A 652 19.42 7.90 -43.71
N LYS A 653 19.61 8.06 -42.39
CA LYS A 653 20.93 8.40 -41.81
C LYS A 653 21.99 7.28 -41.94
N GLY A 654 21.64 6.13 -42.54
CA GLY A 654 22.58 5.10 -42.97
C GLY A 654 23.18 5.31 -44.38
N GLU A 655 22.62 6.22 -45.20
CA GLU A 655 23.16 6.53 -46.52
C GLU A 655 23.40 8.04 -46.63
N THR A 656 24.68 8.39 -46.74
CA THR A 656 25.20 9.75 -46.91
C THR A 656 24.46 10.49 -48.02
N PHE A 657 23.93 11.71 -47.79
CA PHE A 657 24.02 12.78 -48.80
C PHE A 657 23.70 14.19 -48.25
N PHE A 658 24.32 15.15 -48.94
CA PHE A 658 24.47 16.59 -48.70
C PHE A 658 23.15 17.39 -48.64
N PRO A 659 23.12 18.54 -47.92
CA PRO A 659 21.91 19.35 -47.77
C PRO A 659 21.55 20.14 -49.04
N LEU A 660 20.26 20.13 -49.40
CA LEU A 660 19.67 20.97 -50.45
C LEU A 660 19.51 22.43 -49.98
N SER A 661 19.56 23.36 -50.93
CA SER A 661 19.60 24.81 -50.70
C SER A 661 18.21 25.43 -50.43
N PRO A 662 18.16 26.66 -49.87
CA PRO A 662 16.94 27.27 -49.34
C PRO A 662 15.83 27.63 -50.35
N GLU A 663 16.02 27.39 -51.65
CA GLU A 663 15.04 27.76 -52.68
C GLU A 663 13.97 26.67 -52.92
N GLU A 664 14.10 25.50 -52.28
CA GLU A 664 13.12 24.39 -52.33
C GLU A 664 12.29 24.20 -51.03
N LEU A 665 12.39 25.14 -50.08
CA LEU A 665 11.51 25.25 -48.89
C LEU A 665 10.45 26.32 -49.10
#